data_AF-A0A7G8F2N0-F1
#
_entry.id   AF-A0A7G8F2N0-F1
#
_cell.length_a   1.000
_cell.length_b   1.000
_cell.length_c   1.000
_cell.angle_alpha   90.00
_cell.angle_beta   90.00
_cell.angle_gamma   90.00
#
_symmetry.space_group_name_H-M   'P 1'
#
loop_
_entity.id
_entity.type
_entity.pdbx_description
1 polymer ?
#
loop_
_entity_poly.entity_id
_entity_poly.type
_entity_poly.pdbx_seq_one_letter_code
_entity_poly.pdbx_strand_id
1 'polypeptide(L)'
;MNATLVELPIDHFRLLGVSPSAETESVLRTLQLRLDRCPDQGFTHEVLMQRAELLRLSADLLSDAARRQDYESTLLKLGRDHPEETAGLEMPSSREVAGLMLLWEAHAPHETFQLTRQVLQPPQAPALGSGRESDLALLAALSCRDAARQDQEQRRYESAAGLLTEGLQLLQRMGKLPDHRQRLQTDLEQLTPYRILDLLSRDLAEQTARQEGLVMLETFVQNRGGLEGGAAELTTAGMDQGSFELFFQQIRRFLTVQEQIDLYGRWERFGSSDASFLSVMALAAAGFSQRKPERIQDARGQLQALVLVGLDLNPLLGCMDLLLGDVDRALEHVHASPDADLQEWLANHPSDDLAALFDYCRSWLGRDVLPGYRDVDAQVVDLEAWFADRDVQAYVERLERQEGRSVASADPSATPVSESDWSFGNLPPLGLDPEGAMPLSFGDVDPVPEDSSDPGEEEGRGSGLRRIIPLAWTNLNIRRPSLSRLSLSRLSMSKLSLSRMSVSRMSLPRLSLSRLSVNRPSWPQPRRSVLIGSGVVVVLVVVGFSLVGLRREAQQQSASTSTTNPTEEALPTEDVVSSEPKATLKQERRKPNELIAPLAVEKPSEVQLQALLQTWLDLKATALSQNGDSESLVEVARPVLVGRVRDQQAALLRDGLVQKVQASITSIQTVSSTPSRIEVRAQLTYRDQTMNDQGEVVDETPAGNLPVTYILGRDPDGWRLQAYIPG
;
A
#
# COMPACT_ATOMS: atom_id res chain seq x y z
N MET A 1 -47.46 34.42 0.31
CA MET A 1 -46.12 34.03 0.81
C MET A 1 -45.32 33.63 -0.40
N ASN A 2 -44.31 34.41 -0.80
CA ASN A 2 -43.44 34.00 -1.90
C ASN A 2 -42.69 32.75 -1.44
N ALA A 3 -42.84 31.65 -2.17
CA ALA A 3 -42.03 30.46 -1.92
C ALA A 3 -40.56 30.85 -2.12
N THR A 4 -39.71 30.59 -1.13
CA THR A 4 -38.26 30.72 -1.33
C THR A 4 -37.84 29.67 -2.35
N LEU A 5 -37.30 30.13 -3.48
CA LEU A 5 -36.77 29.27 -4.53
C LEU A 5 -35.31 28.94 -4.21
N VAL A 6 -34.92 27.71 -4.50
CA VAL A 6 -33.55 27.22 -4.45
C VAL A 6 -33.17 26.79 -5.86
N GLU A 7 -31.97 27.13 -6.28
CA GLU A 7 -31.40 26.76 -7.57
C GLU A 7 -30.44 25.59 -7.37
N LEU A 8 -30.65 24.50 -8.11
CA LEU A 8 -29.77 23.33 -8.10
C LEU A 8 -28.98 23.26 -9.40
N PRO A 9 -27.67 22.92 -9.37
CA PRO A 9 -26.82 22.85 -10.56
C PRO A 9 -27.09 21.59 -11.40
N ILE A 10 -28.33 21.42 -11.86
CA ILE A 10 -28.76 20.28 -12.66
C ILE A 10 -29.88 20.68 -13.63
N ASP A 11 -29.79 20.23 -14.88
CA ASP A 11 -30.84 20.43 -15.89
C ASP A 11 -31.87 19.28 -15.88
N HIS A 12 -33.02 19.48 -16.55
CA HIS A 12 -34.09 18.48 -16.60
C HIS A 12 -33.67 17.15 -17.27
N PHE A 13 -32.73 17.18 -18.23
CA PHE A 13 -32.24 15.96 -18.89
C PHE A 13 -31.36 15.15 -17.94
N ARG A 14 -30.40 15.79 -17.27
CA ARG A 14 -29.54 15.16 -16.26
C ARG A 14 -30.34 14.71 -15.03
N LEU A 15 -31.31 15.50 -14.59
CA LEU A 15 -32.21 15.16 -13.49
C LEU A 15 -32.97 13.86 -13.78
N LEU A 16 -33.39 13.63 -15.02
CA LEU A 16 -34.02 12.37 -15.44
C LEU A 16 -33.02 11.26 -15.81
N GLY A 17 -31.79 11.60 -16.18
CA GLY A 17 -30.78 10.65 -16.65
C GLY A 17 -30.95 10.29 -18.12
N VAL A 18 -31.40 11.24 -18.95
CA VAL A 18 -31.59 11.08 -20.39
C VAL A 18 -30.66 12.01 -21.18
N SER A 19 -30.29 11.61 -22.41
CA SER A 19 -29.57 12.50 -23.33
C SER A 19 -30.49 13.62 -23.85
N PRO A 20 -29.97 14.82 -24.15
CA PRO A 20 -30.72 15.85 -24.89
C PRO A 20 -31.29 15.36 -26.23
N SER A 21 -30.70 14.31 -26.82
CA SER A 21 -31.18 13.68 -28.06
C SER A 21 -32.26 12.61 -27.85
N ALA A 22 -32.68 12.33 -26.61
CA ALA A 22 -33.62 11.26 -26.32
C ALA A 22 -35.04 11.57 -26.82
N GLU A 23 -35.70 10.61 -27.45
CA GLU A 23 -37.10 10.74 -27.89
C GLU A 23 -38.08 10.65 -26.71
N THR A 24 -39.31 11.14 -26.88
CA THR A 24 -40.35 11.17 -25.84
C THR A 24 -40.61 9.78 -25.23
N GLU A 25 -40.64 8.72 -26.05
CA GLU A 25 -40.80 7.35 -25.54
C GLU A 25 -39.65 6.92 -24.62
N SER A 26 -38.42 7.33 -24.93
CA SER A 26 -37.25 7.07 -24.09
C SER A 26 -37.35 7.84 -22.77
N VAL A 27 -37.84 9.08 -22.79
CA VAL A 27 -38.05 9.89 -21.58
C VAL A 27 -39.05 9.21 -20.65
N LEU A 28 -40.22 8.80 -21.17
CA LEU A 28 -41.25 8.14 -20.39
C LEU A 28 -40.81 6.78 -19.86
N ARG A 29 -40.04 6.01 -20.65
CA ARG A 29 -39.45 4.74 -20.21
C ARG A 29 -38.45 4.96 -19.07
N THR A 30 -37.57 5.94 -19.19
CA THR A 30 -36.59 6.25 -18.13
C THR A 30 -37.28 6.76 -16.86
N LEU A 31 -38.33 7.58 -16.99
CA LEU A 31 -39.18 7.98 -15.86
C LEU A 31 -39.71 6.75 -15.12
N GLN A 32 -40.36 5.82 -15.84
CA GLN A 32 -40.94 4.62 -15.24
C GLN A 32 -39.87 3.81 -14.50
N LEU A 33 -38.71 3.57 -15.13
CA LEU A 33 -37.60 2.85 -14.51
C LEU A 33 -37.10 3.52 -13.21
N ARG A 34 -37.07 4.86 -13.15
CA ARG A 34 -36.64 5.60 -11.95
C ARG A 34 -37.70 5.69 -10.86
N LEU A 35 -38.98 5.62 -11.22
CA LEU A 35 -40.07 5.49 -10.27
C LEU A 35 -40.08 4.09 -9.65
N ASP A 36 -39.81 3.06 -10.45
CA ASP A 36 -39.73 1.66 -9.98
C ASP A 36 -38.48 1.41 -9.13
N ARG A 37 -37.36 2.08 -9.43
CA ARG A 37 -36.11 2.03 -8.68
C ARG A 37 -36.01 3.17 -7.66
N CYS A 38 -36.84 3.10 -6.63
CA CYS A 38 -36.82 4.05 -5.52
C CYS A 38 -35.61 3.80 -4.59
N PRO A 39 -34.93 4.84 -4.08
CA PRO A 39 -33.87 4.71 -3.08
C PRO A 39 -34.38 4.00 -1.80
N ASP A 40 -33.65 2.97 -1.35
CA ASP A 40 -34.02 2.11 -0.21
C ASP A 40 -33.15 2.36 1.05
N GLN A 41 -32.33 3.41 1.04
CA GLN A 41 -31.33 3.67 2.09
C GLN A 41 -31.91 4.29 3.38
N GLY A 42 -33.24 4.33 3.53
CA GLY A 42 -33.92 4.81 4.74
C GLY A 42 -34.41 6.26 4.71
N PHE A 43 -34.55 6.85 3.52
CA PHE A 43 -35.18 8.17 3.36
C PHE A 43 -36.65 8.17 3.79
N THR A 44 -37.15 9.32 4.26
CA THR A 44 -38.56 9.47 4.61
C THR A 44 -39.46 9.36 3.38
N HIS A 45 -40.68 8.85 3.59
CA HIS A 45 -41.67 8.72 2.51
C HIS A 45 -42.00 10.07 1.85
N GLU A 46 -41.97 11.16 2.62
CA GLU A 46 -42.21 12.52 2.11
C GLU A 46 -41.21 12.91 1.02
N VAL A 47 -39.90 12.73 1.27
CA VAL A 47 -38.85 13.06 0.31
C VAL A 47 -38.92 12.15 -0.92
N LEU A 48 -39.23 10.87 -0.74
CA LEU A 48 -39.41 9.94 -1.87
C LEU A 48 -40.59 10.33 -2.77
N MET A 49 -41.69 10.81 -2.19
CA MET A 49 -42.83 11.34 -2.95
C MET A 49 -42.47 12.63 -3.70
N GLN A 50 -41.74 13.54 -3.06
CA GLN A 50 -41.25 14.76 -3.71
C GLN A 50 -40.28 14.45 -4.85
N ARG A 51 -39.38 13.47 -4.69
CA ARG A 51 -38.49 12.98 -5.75
C ARG A 51 -39.30 12.48 -6.95
N ALA A 52 -40.31 11.65 -6.72
CA ALA A 52 -41.17 11.13 -7.78
C ALA A 52 -41.91 12.26 -8.51
N GLU A 53 -42.37 13.28 -7.78
CA GLU A 53 -43.02 14.44 -8.37
C GLU A 53 -42.07 15.27 -9.25
N LEU A 54 -40.84 15.53 -8.78
CA LEU A 54 -39.82 16.25 -9.56
C LEU A 54 -39.44 15.51 -10.86
N LEU A 55 -39.34 14.18 -10.81
CA LEU A 55 -39.11 13.35 -11.98
C LEU A 55 -40.28 13.47 -12.98
N ARG A 56 -41.53 13.40 -12.49
CA ARG A 56 -42.73 13.56 -13.34
C ARG A 56 -42.78 14.94 -13.99
N LEU A 57 -42.56 16.01 -13.22
CA LEU A 57 -42.57 17.38 -13.74
C LEU A 57 -41.50 17.60 -14.82
N SER A 58 -40.31 17.02 -14.63
CA SER A 58 -39.25 17.06 -15.64
C SER A 58 -39.62 16.27 -16.88
N ALA A 59 -40.25 15.10 -16.72
CA ALA A 59 -40.65 14.26 -17.86
C ALA A 59 -41.79 14.89 -18.65
N ASP A 60 -42.75 15.53 -17.98
CA ASP A 60 -43.85 16.26 -18.61
C ASP A 60 -43.31 17.43 -19.45
N LEU A 61 -42.32 18.17 -18.94
CA LEU A 61 -41.66 19.24 -19.69
C LEU A 61 -40.92 18.70 -20.92
N LEU A 62 -40.17 17.60 -20.78
CA LEU A 62 -39.38 17.00 -21.86
C LEU A 62 -40.24 16.21 -22.87
N SER A 63 -41.48 15.86 -22.52
CA SER A 63 -42.40 15.14 -23.40
C SER A 63 -43.26 16.08 -24.25
N ASP A 64 -43.45 17.33 -23.80
CA ASP A 64 -44.12 18.39 -24.56
C ASP A 64 -43.14 19.02 -25.56
N ALA A 65 -43.41 18.84 -26.85
CA ALA A 65 -42.53 19.31 -27.92
C ALA A 65 -42.28 20.82 -27.90
N ALA A 66 -43.29 21.63 -27.58
CA ALA A 66 -43.16 23.09 -27.58
C ALA A 66 -42.35 23.55 -26.36
N ARG A 67 -42.65 23.01 -25.17
CA ARG A 67 -41.93 23.36 -23.93
C ARG A 67 -40.49 22.86 -23.95
N ARG A 68 -40.24 21.67 -24.49
CA ARG A 68 -38.89 21.13 -24.67
C ARG A 68 -38.06 22.02 -25.60
N GLN A 69 -38.61 22.42 -26.74
CA GLN A 69 -37.87 23.27 -27.69
C GLN A 69 -37.49 24.61 -27.07
N ASP A 70 -38.41 25.23 -26.32
CA ASP A 70 -38.14 26.49 -25.61
C ASP A 70 -37.04 26.31 -24.55
N TYR A 71 -37.11 25.23 -23.78
CA TYR A 71 -36.11 24.88 -22.77
C TYR A 71 -34.73 24.61 -23.38
N GLU A 72 -34.63 23.81 -24.44
CA GLU A 72 -33.38 23.55 -25.16
C GLU A 72 -32.78 24.85 -25.72
N SER A 73 -33.62 25.75 -26.23
CA SER A 73 -33.16 27.07 -26.70
C SER A 73 -32.57 27.92 -25.57
N THR A 74 -33.13 27.81 -24.36
CA THR A 74 -32.65 28.50 -23.16
C THR A 74 -31.34 27.91 -22.68
N LEU A 75 -31.23 26.58 -22.62
CA LEU A 75 -30.00 25.86 -22.27
C LEU A 75 -28.85 26.19 -23.24
N LEU A 76 -29.14 26.27 -24.55
CA LEU A 76 -28.17 26.63 -25.58
C LEU A 76 -27.71 28.09 -25.49
N LYS A 77 -28.59 29.01 -25.08
CA LYS A 77 -28.20 30.42 -24.82
C LYS A 77 -27.31 30.49 -23.59
N LEU A 78 -27.71 29.85 -22.50
CA LEU A 78 -26.92 29.79 -21.27
C LEU A 78 -25.51 29.23 -21.52
N GLY A 79 -25.39 28.11 -22.23
CA GLY A 79 -24.09 27.52 -22.55
C GLY A 79 -23.23 28.35 -23.52
N ARG A 80 -23.81 29.30 -24.27
CA ARG A 80 -23.05 30.26 -25.09
C ARG A 80 -22.53 31.43 -24.26
N ASP A 81 -23.38 31.96 -23.37
CA ASP A 81 -23.08 33.15 -22.59
C ASP A 81 -22.20 32.81 -21.37
N HIS A 82 -22.39 31.61 -20.80
CA HIS A 82 -21.73 31.11 -19.59
C HIS A 82 -21.29 29.64 -19.76
N PRO A 83 -20.20 29.35 -20.50
CA PRO A 83 -19.79 27.98 -20.84
C PRO A 83 -19.34 27.13 -19.64
N GLU A 84 -19.04 27.74 -18.49
CA GLU A 84 -18.67 27.02 -17.26
C GLU A 84 -19.81 26.90 -16.24
N GLU A 85 -20.99 27.48 -16.51
CA GLU A 85 -22.15 27.40 -15.61
C GLU A 85 -23.05 26.23 -16.00
N THR A 86 -23.30 25.33 -15.05
CA THR A 86 -24.33 24.30 -15.21
C THR A 86 -25.69 24.96 -15.08
N ALA A 87 -26.63 24.60 -15.96
CA ALA A 87 -27.98 25.15 -15.90
C ALA A 87 -28.64 24.87 -14.55
N GLY A 88 -29.10 25.95 -13.90
CA GLY A 88 -29.80 25.88 -12.63
C GLY A 88 -31.25 25.48 -12.79
N LEU A 89 -31.69 24.47 -12.05
CA LEU A 89 -33.09 24.16 -11.87
C LEU A 89 -33.63 24.87 -10.63
N GLU A 90 -34.50 25.85 -10.85
CA GLU A 90 -35.25 26.51 -9.78
C GLU A 90 -36.34 25.58 -9.24
N MET A 91 -36.39 25.44 -7.92
CA MET A 91 -37.46 24.70 -7.25
C MET A 91 -37.82 25.31 -5.89
N PRO A 92 -39.03 25.03 -5.37
CA PRO A 92 -39.40 25.44 -4.02
C PRO A 92 -38.46 24.83 -2.98
N SER A 93 -38.06 25.62 -1.98
CA SER A 93 -37.22 25.17 -0.85
C SER A 93 -37.79 23.97 -0.09
N SER A 94 -39.11 23.75 -0.15
CA SER A 94 -39.75 22.55 0.42
C SER A 94 -39.33 21.24 -0.26
N ARG A 95 -38.82 21.28 -1.50
CA ARG A 95 -38.37 20.13 -2.29
C ARG A 95 -36.85 20.02 -2.40
N GLU A 96 -36.11 20.86 -1.69
CA GLU A 96 -34.65 20.94 -1.77
C GLU A 96 -33.97 19.59 -1.51
N VAL A 97 -34.43 18.83 -0.50
CA VAL A 97 -33.84 17.51 -0.19
C VAL A 97 -34.02 16.53 -1.34
N ALA A 98 -35.21 16.50 -1.96
CA ALA A 98 -35.48 15.65 -3.11
C ALA A 98 -34.68 16.08 -4.34
N GLY A 99 -34.48 17.38 -4.53
CA GLY A 99 -33.63 17.90 -5.59
C GLY A 99 -32.14 17.55 -5.39
N LEU A 100 -31.62 17.69 -4.17
CA LEU A 100 -30.25 17.29 -3.82
C LEU A 100 -30.06 15.76 -3.98
N MET A 101 -31.07 14.96 -3.64
CA MET A 101 -31.08 13.52 -3.88
C MET A 101 -30.98 13.20 -5.38
N LEU A 102 -31.72 13.93 -6.22
CA LEU A 102 -31.65 13.76 -7.68
C LEU A 102 -30.29 14.21 -8.26
N LEU A 103 -29.66 15.23 -7.67
CA LEU A 103 -28.30 15.63 -8.01
C LEU A 103 -27.28 14.53 -7.69
N TRP A 104 -27.42 13.86 -6.54
CA TRP A 104 -26.58 12.72 -6.17
C TRP A 104 -26.80 11.53 -7.11
N GLU A 105 -28.05 11.20 -7.42
CA GLU A 105 -28.40 10.15 -8.39
C GLU A 105 -27.90 10.45 -9.81
N ALA A 106 -27.68 11.73 -10.14
CA ALA A 106 -27.06 12.16 -11.40
C ALA A 106 -25.53 12.08 -11.40
N HIS A 107 -24.94 11.37 -10.42
CA HIS A 107 -23.50 11.16 -10.26
C HIS A 107 -22.71 12.46 -10.00
N ALA A 108 -23.27 13.40 -9.24
CA ALA A 108 -22.58 14.61 -8.77
C ALA A 108 -22.36 14.62 -7.24
N PRO A 109 -21.70 13.59 -6.65
CA PRO A 109 -21.64 13.42 -5.20
C PRO A 109 -20.86 14.53 -4.47
N HIS A 110 -19.81 15.10 -5.08
CA HIS A 110 -19.07 16.23 -4.49
C HIS A 110 -19.97 17.46 -4.30
N GLU A 111 -20.69 17.85 -5.35
CA GLU A 111 -21.61 18.99 -5.32
C GLU A 111 -22.75 18.73 -4.33
N THR A 112 -23.36 17.53 -4.36
CA THR A 112 -24.38 17.16 -3.38
C THR A 112 -23.86 17.28 -1.96
N PHE A 113 -22.68 16.73 -1.65
CA PHE A 113 -22.15 16.77 -0.29
C PHE A 113 -21.90 18.21 0.17
N GLN A 114 -21.33 19.05 -0.70
CA GLN A 114 -21.08 20.45 -0.41
C GLN A 114 -22.37 21.23 -0.13
N LEU A 115 -23.38 21.10 -0.99
CA LEU A 115 -24.66 21.77 -0.83
C LEU A 115 -25.41 21.27 0.40
N THR A 116 -25.45 19.94 0.61
CA THR A 116 -26.10 19.35 1.80
C THR A 116 -25.45 19.83 3.09
N ARG A 117 -24.11 19.95 3.11
CA ARG A 117 -23.36 20.51 4.24
C ARG A 117 -23.71 21.97 4.50
N GLN A 118 -23.89 22.79 3.46
CA GLN A 118 -24.29 24.20 3.61
C GLN A 118 -25.70 24.31 4.20
N VAL A 119 -26.66 23.50 3.73
CA VAL A 119 -28.04 23.48 4.25
C VAL A 119 -28.10 23.02 5.71
N LEU A 120 -27.22 22.09 6.11
CA LEU A 120 -27.12 21.63 7.50
C LEU A 120 -26.45 22.64 8.44
N GLN A 121 -25.91 23.75 7.95
CA GLN A 121 -25.27 24.79 8.76
C GLN A 121 -26.18 26.02 8.98
N PRO A 122 -26.00 26.77 10.08
CA PRO A 122 -26.71 28.03 10.29
C PRO A 122 -26.42 29.03 9.15
N PRO A 123 -27.40 29.83 8.70
CA PRO A 123 -28.73 30.07 9.27
C PRO A 123 -29.86 29.16 8.73
N GLN A 124 -29.57 28.28 7.78
CA GLN A 124 -30.58 27.46 7.08
C GLN A 124 -30.80 26.08 7.72
N ALA A 125 -30.14 25.81 8.84
CA ALA A 125 -30.17 24.54 9.54
C ALA A 125 -31.62 24.09 9.82
N PRO A 126 -31.98 22.84 9.46
CA PRO A 126 -33.32 22.31 9.72
C PRO A 126 -33.56 22.16 11.22
N ALA A 127 -34.84 22.09 11.61
CA ALA A 127 -35.19 21.83 13.01
C ALA A 127 -34.62 20.48 13.47
N LEU A 128 -33.94 20.49 14.62
CA LEU A 128 -33.38 19.28 15.24
C LEU A 128 -34.49 18.24 15.47
N GLY A 129 -34.22 17.00 15.08
CA GLY A 129 -35.17 15.89 15.13
C GLY A 129 -36.13 15.78 13.94
N SER A 130 -36.16 16.73 13.01
CA SER A 130 -37.09 16.70 11.87
C SER A 130 -36.74 15.62 10.83
N GLY A 131 -37.75 15.19 10.05
CA GLY A 131 -37.56 14.31 8.89
C GLY A 131 -36.57 14.89 7.87
N ARG A 132 -36.69 16.20 7.59
CA ARG A 132 -35.76 16.95 6.73
C ARG A 132 -34.32 16.87 7.22
N GLU A 133 -34.08 17.04 8.53
CA GLU A 133 -32.74 16.91 9.10
C GLU A 133 -32.19 15.48 8.96
N SER A 134 -33.02 14.45 9.22
CA SER A 134 -32.57 13.06 9.03
C SER A 134 -32.25 12.73 7.57
N ASP A 135 -33.06 13.19 6.62
CA ASP A 135 -32.84 12.93 5.20
C ASP A 135 -31.61 13.68 4.67
N LEU A 136 -31.39 14.93 5.10
CA LEU A 136 -30.17 15.68 4.77
C LEU A 136 -28.93 15.04 5.40
N ALA A 137 -29.01 14.57 6.65
CA ALA A 137 -27.88 13.88 7.28
C ALA A 137 -27.54 12.55 6.56
N LEU A 138 -28.58 11.80 6.15
CA LEU A 138 -28.41 10.58 5.35
C LEU A 138 -27.79 10.89 3.99
N LEU A 139 -28.32 11.90 3.28
CA LEU A 139 -27.79 12.32 1.99
C LEU A 139 -26.34 12.80 2.09
N ALA A 140 -25.99 13.53 3.15
CA ALA A 140 -24.62 13.95 3.42
C ALA A 140 -23.69 12.74 3.61
N ALA A 141 -24.14 11.71 4.36
CA ALA A 141 -23.35 10.49 4.55
C ALA A 141 -23.10 9.74 3.23
N LEU A 142 -24.15 9.56 2.42
CA LEU A 142 -24.07 8.83 1.16
C LEU A 142 -23.23 9.57 0.12
N SER A 143 -23.51 10.86 -0.09
CA SER A 143 -22.76 11.70 -1.04
C SER A 143 -21.30 11.90 -0.64
N CYS A 144 -20.99 12.06 0.65
CA CYS A 144 -19.61 12.11 1.15
C CYS A 144 -18.85 10.84 0.78
N ARG A 145 -19.46 9.67 1.04
CA ARG A 145 -18.85 8.37 0.78
C ARG A 145 -18.57 8.18 -0.71
N ASP A 146 -19.54 8.49 -1.56
CA ASP A 146 -19.39 8.33 -3.01
C ASP A 146 -18.41 9.35 -3.61
N ALA A 147 -18.37 10.58 -3.09
CA ALA A 147 -17.37 11.58 -3.48
C ALA A 147 -15.95 11.12 -3.11
N ALA A 148 -15.77 10.55 -1.91
CA ALA A 148 -14.49 9.99 -1.48
C ALA A 148 -14.06 8.80 -2.35
N ARG A 149 -14.98 7.92 -2.74
CA ARG A 149 -14.70 6.81 -3.68
C ARG A 149 -14.28 7.31 -5.06
N GLN A 150 -14.98 8.31 -5.59
CA GLN A 150 -14.62 8.92 -6.87
C GLN A 150 -13.22 9.56 -6.82
N ASP A 151 -12.84 10.17 -5.69
CA ASP A 151 -11.48 10.68 -5.49
C ASP A 151 -10.45 9.56 -5.39
N GLN A 152 -10.79 8.45 -4.71
CA GLN A 152 -9.95 7.27 -4.62
C GLN A 152 -9.69 6.63 -6.00
N GLU A 153 -10.71 6.52 -6.86
CA GLU A 153 -10.58 6.02 -8.24
C GLU A 153 -9.62 6.88 -9.06
N GLN A 154 -9.60 8.19 -8.79
CA GLN A 154 -8.69 9.15 -9.41
C GLN A 154 -7.32 9.25 -8.69
N ARG A 155 -7.05 8.38 -7.71
CA ARG A 155 -5.84 8.37 -6.87
C ARG A 155 -5.61 9.64 -6.05
N ARG A 156 -6.67 10.41 -5.79
CA ARG A 156 -6.64 11.61 -4.94
C ARG A 156 -6.92 11.24 -3.48
N TYR A 157 -6.06 10.40 -2.89
CA TYR A 157 -6.29 9.80 -1.58
C TYR A 157 -6.40 10.83 -0.43
N GLU A 158 -5.64 11.93 -0.49
CA GLU A 158 -5.72 12.97 0.52
C GLU A 158 -7.03 13.76 0.46
N SER A 159 -7.52 14.03 -0.76
CA SER A 159 -8.85 14.65 -0.97
C SER A 159 -9.97 13.74 -0.47
N ALA A 160 -9.92 12.44 -0.79
CA ALA A 160 -10.87 11.45 -0.31
C ALA A 160 -10.92 11.41 1.23
N ALA A 161 -9.76 11.38 1.88
CA ALA A 161 -9.67 11.36 3.33
C ALA A 161 -10.15 12.67 3.98
N GLY A 162 -9.89 13.82 3.35
CA GLY A 162 -10.47 15.10 3.74
C GLY A 162 -12.00 15.06 3.72
N LEU A 163 -12.59 14.60 2.62
CA LEU A 163 -14.05 14.45 2.49
C LEU A 163 -14.64 13.54 3.57
N LEU A 164 -14.05 12.36 3.80
CA LEU A 164 -14.52 11.43 4.83
C LEU A 164 -14.40 12.02 6.24
N THR A 165 -13.31 12.75 6.53
CA THR A 165 -13.11 13.42 7.82
C THR A 165 -14.16 14.50 8.04
N GLU A 166 -14.46 15.31 7.03
CA GLU A 166 -15.52 16.31 7.08
C GLU A 166 -16.91 15.67 7.27
N GLY A 167 -17.19 14.58 6.55
CA GLY A 167 -18.43 13.82 6.70
C GLY A 167 -18.60 13.23 8.10
N LEU A 168 -17.53 12.65 8.66
CA LEU A 168 -17.51 12.13 10.02
C LEU A 168 -17.80 13.22 11.06
N GLN A 169 -17.13 14.38 10.94
CA GLN A 169 -17.38 15.51 11.84
C GLN A 169 -18.80 16.02 11.73
N LEU A 170 -19.36 16.10 10.52
CA LEU A 170 -20.75 16.48 10.29
C LEU A 170 -21.70 15.49 10.97
N LEU A 171 -21.57 14.20 10.72
CA LEU A 171 -22.43 13.17 11.33
C LEU A 171 -22.27 13.10 12.86
N GLN A 172 -21.08 13.38 13.38
CA GLN A 172 -20.85 13.48 14.82
C GLN A 172 -21.61 14.65 15.44
N ARG A 173 -21.61 15.83 14.80
CA ARG A 173 -22.39 17.00 15.25
C ARG A 173 -23.89 16.73 15.24
N MET A 174 -24.37 16.00 14.24
CA MET A 174 -25.80 15.63 14.13
C MET A 174 -26.24 14.58 15.15
N GLY A 175 -25.31 13.83 15.75
CA GLY A 175 -25.62 12.78 16.73
C GLY A 175 -26.41 11.59 16.18
N LYS A 176 -26.57 11.47 14.85
CA LYS A 176 -27.36 10.44 14.16
C LYS A 176 -26.48 9.47 13.35
N LEU A 177 -27.10 8.42 12.80
CA LEU A 177 -26.53 7.47 11.83
C LEU A 177 -25.19 6.82 12.27
N PRO A 178 -25.15 6.11 13.42
CA PRO A 178 -23.93 5.48 13.92
C PRO A 178 -23.35 4.47 12.93
N ASP A 179 -24.19 3.69 12.24
CA ASP A 179 -23.75 2.70 11.26
C ASP A 179 -23.05 3.35 10.06
N HIS A 180 -23.53 4.50 9.60
CA HIS A 180 -22.89 5.23 8.50
C HIS A 180 -21.60 5.89 8.95
N ARG A 181 -21.56 6.43 10.18
CA ARG A 181 -20.34 6.95 10.77
C ARG A 181 -19.26 5.86 10.86
N GLN A 182 -19.62 4.67 11.31
CA GLN A 182 -18.70 3.53 11.34
C GLN A 182 -18.20 3.17 9.94
N ARG A 183 -19.08 3.15 8.93
CA ARG A 183 -18.68 2.89 7.53
C ARG A 183 -17.70 3.95 7.00
N LEU A 184 -17.96 5.24 7.22
CA LEU A 184 -17.04 6.31 6.80
C LEU A 184 -15.69 6.21 7.53
N GLN A 185 -15.71 5.82 8.80
CA GLN A 185 -14.48 5.60 9.57
C GLN A 185 -13.69 4.42 9.01
N THR A 186 -14.34 3.29 8.71
CA THR A 186 -13.69 2.15 8.07
C THR A 186 -13.13 2.51 6.70
N ASP A 187 -13.86 3.25 5.87
CA ASP A 187 -13.37 3.70 4.57
C ASP A 187 -12.13 4.62 4.75
N LEU A 188 -12.11 5.50 5.76
CA LEU A 188 -10.97 6.37 6.07
C LEU A 188 -9.75 5.56 6.54
N GLU A 189 -9.96 4.58 7.42
CA GLU A 189 -8.91 3.67 7.90
C GLU A 189 -8.29 2.89 6.72
N GLN A 190 -9.12 2.38 5.80
CA GLN A 190 -8.68 1.67 4.59
C GLN A 190 -7.86 2.54 3.62
N LEU A 191 -8.07 3.86 3.62
CA LEU A 191 -7.27 4.79 2.81
C LEU A 191 -5.86 5.06 3.37
N THR A 192 -5.63 4.77 4.65
CA THR A 192 -4.38 5.14 5.37
C THR A 192 -3.11 4.68 4.64
N PRO A 193 -2.96 3.42 4.20
CA PRO A 193 -1.75 2.98 3.50
C PRO A 193 -1.49 3.75 2.19
N TYR A 194 -2.56 4.06 1.46
CA TYR A 194 -2.47 4.80 0.19
C TYR A 194 -2.08 6.26 0.42
N ARG A 195 -2.57 6.89 1.49
CA ARG A 195 -2.16 8.24 1.89
C ARG A 195 -0.69 8.30 2.31
N ILE A 196 -0.23 7.33 3.10
CA ILE A 196 1.18 7.23 3.48
C ILE A 196 2.07 7.15 2.24
N LEU A 197 1.70 6.29 1.27
CA LEU A 197 2.40 6.18 0.00
C LEU A 197 2.38 7.48 -0.79
N ASP A 198 1.22 8.13 -0.93
CA ASP A 198 1.09 9.41 -1.64
C ASP A 198 2.02 10.46 -1.05
N LEU A 199 1.94 10.69 0.27
CA LEU A 199 2.72 11.70 0.99
C LEU A 199 4.23 11.43 0.93
N LEU A 200 4.66 10.18 1.13
CA LEU A 200 6.10 9.83 1.15
C LEU A 200 6.71 9.71 -0.24
N SER A 201 5.89 9.48 -1.28
CA SER A 201 6.36 9.44 -2.67
C SER A 201 6.66 10.82 -3.26
N ARG A 202 6.14 11.90 -2.64
CA ARG A 202 6.37 13.30 -3.07
C ARG A 202 7.85 13.68 -3.05
N ASP A 203 8.18 14.82 -3.65
CA ASP A 203 9.54 15.32 -3.72
C ASP A 203 10.16 15.55 -2.33
N LEU A 204 11.48 15.40 -2.20
CA LEU A 204 12.18 15.66 -0.94
C LEU A 204 12.08 17.13 -0.49
N ALA A 205 11.82 18.06 -1.41
CA ALA A 205 11.58 19.46 -1.11
C ALA A 205 10.24 19.70 -0.38
N GLU A 206 9.25 18.79 -0.51
CA GLU A 206 7.94 18.90 0.14
C GLU A 206 7.98 18.41 1.61
N GLN A 207 8.78 19.09 2.43
CA GLN A 207 9.07 18.67 3.81
C GLN A 207 7.82 18.50 4.68
N THR A 208 6.82 19.38 4.53
CA THR A 208 5.59 19.32 5.33
C THR A 208 4.77 18.07 5.02
N ALA A 209 4.55 17.76 3.74
CA ALA A 209 3.82 16.58 3.31
C ALA A 209 4.56 15.29 3.71
N ARG A 210 5.88 15.28 3.55
CA ARG A 210 6.70 14.14 3.99
C ARG A 210 6.65 13.93 5.50
N GLN A 211 6.77 14.99 6.29
CA GLN A 211 6.71 14.89 7.75
C GLN A 211 5.35 14.33 8.20
N GLU A 212 4.26 14.76 7.57
CA GLU A 212 2.93 14.20 7.81
C GLU A 212 2.88 12.71 7.45
N GLY A 213 3.42 12.33 6.29
CA GLY A 213 3.52 10.92 5.87
C GLY A 213 4.34 10.05 6.83
N LEU A 214 5.45 10.57 7.37
CA LEU A 214 6.29 9.84 8.34
C LEU A 214 5.56 9.63 9.67
N VAL A 215 4.88 10.67 10.18
CA VAL A 215 4.08 10.57 11.40
C VAL A 215 2.91 9.60 11.21
N MET A 216 2.27 9.63 10.04
CA MET A 216 1.18 8.71 9.70
C MET A 216 1.68 7.26 9.61
N LEU A 217 2.84 7.02 8.97
CA LEU A 217 3.47 5.70 8.92
C LEU A 217 3.83 5.19 10.30
N GLU A 218 4.44 6.03 11.13
CA GLU A 218 4.81 5.67 12.49
C GLU A 218 3.58 5.31 13.34
N THR A 219 2.53 6.13 13.27
CA THR A 219 1.25 5.86 13.95
C THR A 219 0.61 4.57 13.45
N PHE A 220 0.65 4.33 12.15
CA PHE A 220 0.09 3.13 11.52
C PHE A 220 0.80 1.85 12.01
N VAL A 221 2.13 1.85 12.06
CA VAL A 221 2.93 0.71 12.56
C VAL A 221 2.74 0.51 14.06
N GLN A 222 2.69 1.60 14.85
CA GLN A 222 2.45 1.53 16.29
C GLN A 222 1.06 0.96 16.63
N ASN A 223 0.01 1.43 15.95
CA ASN A 223 -1.36 0.93 16.13
C ASN A 223 -1.50 -0.56 15.79
N ARG A 224 -0.61 -1.07 14.93
CA ARG A 224 -0.53 -2.48 14.57
C ARG A 224 0.24 -3.31 15.60
N GLY A 225 0.97 -2.69 16.52
CA GLY A 225 1.84 -3.36 17.48
C GLY A 225 3.25 -3.67 16.97
N GLY A 226 3.71 -3.01 15.91
CA GLY A 226 5.04 -3.21 15.31
C GLY A 226 5.01 -3.75 13.87
N LEU A 227 6.18 -4.08 13.34
CA LEU A 227 6.34 -4.63 12.00
C LEU A 227 5.88 -6.08 11.87
N GLU A 228 5.82 -6.81 12.99
CA GLU A 228 5.34 -8.18 13.13
C GLU A 228 3.82 -8.26 13.30
N GLY A 229 3.23 -7.18 13.83
CA GLY A 229 1.83 -7.11 14.19
C GLY A 229 1.56 -7.66 15.59
N GLY A 230 0.53 -7.12 16.24
CA GLY A 230 0.04 -7.58 17.52
C GLY A 230 -0.70 -8.91 17.40
N ALA A 231 -0.80 -9.65 18.51
CA ALA A 231 -1.48 -10.95 18.59
C ALA A 231 -3.00 -10.92 18.28
N ALA A 232 -3.60 -9.73 18.12
CA ALA A 232 -4.98 -9.58 17.71
C ALA A 232 -5.06 -9.50 16.18
N GLU A 233 -5.49 -10.61 15.57
CA GLU A 233 -5.95 -10.65 14.19
C GLU A 233 -6.90 -9.45 13.90
N LEU A 234 -6.52 -8.62 12.92
CA LEU A 234 -7.38 -7.67 12.18
C LEU A 234 -7.87 -6.36 12.85
N THR A 235 -7.53 -5.98 14.08
CA THR A 235 -8.40 -4.99 14.77
C THR A 235 -8.11 -3.48 14.65
N THR A 236 -7.16 -2.96 13.86
CA THR A 236 -6.94 -1.48 13.83
C THR A 236 -6.56 -0.85 12.49
N ALA A 237 -6.21 -1.62 11.47
CA ALA A 237 -5.60 -1.08 10.25
C ALA A 237 -6.18 -1.64 8.94
N GLY A 238 -7.20 -2.51 9.01
CA GLY A 238 -7.84 -3.08 7.82
C GLY A 238 -6.93 -3.93 6.92
N MET A 239 -5.75 -4.33 7.39
CA MET A 239 -4.72 -5.01 6.60
C MET A 239 -4.15 -6.20 7.37
N ASP A 240 -4.11 -7.37 6.72
CA ASP A 240 -3.46 -8.57 7.24
C ASP A 240 -1.92 -8.47 7.16
N GLN A 241 -1.21 -9.38 7.83
CA GLN A 241 0.25 -9.38 7.86
C GLN A 241 0.87 -9.42 6.46
N GLY A 242 0.35 -10.25 5.55
CA GLY A 242 0.91 -10.40 4.20
C GLY A 242 0.77 -9.13 3.38
N SER A 243 -0.40 -8.50 3.41
CA SER A 243 -0.64 -7.22 2.75
C SER A 243 0.23 -6.10 3.34
N PHE A 244 0.44 -6.10 4.66
CA PHE A 244 1.32 -5.14 5.33
C PHE A 244 2.77 -5.29 4.88
N GLU A 245 3.28 -6.51 4.75
CA GLU A 245 4.64 -6.75 4.27
C GLU A 245 4.84 -6.21 2.84
N LEU A 246 3.85 -6.37 1.96
CA LEU A 246 3.91 -5.81 0.60
C LEU A 246 3.90 -4.28 0.61
N PHE A 247 3.01 -3.67 1.39
CA PHE A 247 2.98 -2.23 1.61
C PHE A 247 4.32 -1.72 2.14
N PHE A 248 4.89 -2.42 3.12
CA PHE A 248 6.14 -2.03 3.76
C PHE A 248 7.34 -2.17 2.81
N GLN A 249 7.39 -3.24 2.01
CA GLN A 249 8.40 -3.39 0.95
C GLN A 249 8.34 -2.25 -0.06
N GLN A 250 7.13 -1.78 -0.39
CA GLN A 250 6.94 -0.64 -1.28
C GLN A 250 7.39 0.67 -0.62
N ILE A 251 6.99 0.94 0.63
CA ILE A 251 7.25 2.23 1.28
C ILE A 251 8.74 2.48 1.54
N ARG A 252 9.52 1.43 1.80
CA ARG A 252 10.98 1.54 2.03
C ARG A 252 11.68 2.35 0.94
N ARG A 253 11.34 2.11 -0.32
CA ARG A 253 11.94 2.79 -1.49
C ARG A 253 11.67 4.30 -1.53
N PHE A 254 10.67 4.78 -0.81
CA PHE A 254 10.32 6.21 -0.73
C PHE A 254 10.94 6.91 0.49
N LEU A 255 11.53 6.13 1.40
CA LEU A 255 12.23 6.60 2.59
C LEU A 255 13.73 6.72 2.33
N THR A 256 14.33 7.80 2.81
CA THR A 256 15.78 7.96 2.88
C THR A 256 16.39 7.02 3.91
N VAL A 257 17.70 6.81 3.81
CA VAL A 257 18.43 5.99 4.78
C VAL A 257 18.36 6.56 6.20
N GLN A 258 18.39 7.88 6.34
CA GLN A 258 18.26 8.53 7.65
C GLN A 258 16.84 8.37 8.23
N GLU A 259 15.80 8.55 7.40
CA GLU A 259 14.41 8.32 7.84
C GLU A 259 14.18 6.86 8.27
N GLN A 260 14.76 5.88 7.56
CA GLN A 260 14.68 4.47 7.93
C GLN A 260 15.40 4.17 9.26
N ILE A 261 16.62 4.69 9.48
CA ILE A 261 17.32 4.57 10.78
C ILE A 261 16.46 5.13 11.90
N ASP A 262 15.91 6.33 11.71
CA ASP A 262 15.14 7.02 12.74
C ASP A 262 13.83 6.28 13.07
N LEU A 263 13.13 5.77 12.05
CA LEU A 263 11.89 5.00 12.23
C LEU A 263 12.16 3.65 12.90
N TYR A 264 13.14 2.88 12.40
CA TYR A 264 13.43 1.55 12.92
C TYR A 264 13.95 1.61 14.35
N GLY A 265 14.83 2.57 14.67
CA GLY A 265 15.29 2.80 16.04
C GLY A 265 14.17 3.22 17.00
N ARG A 266 13.13 3.93 16.53
CA ARG A 266 11.94 4.20 17.34
C ARG A 266 11.08 2.95 17.53
N TRP A 267 10.80 2.20 16.47
CA TRP A 267 9.98 1.00 16.54
C TRP A 267 10.61 -0.13 17.34
N GLU A 268 11.94 -0.27 17.30
CA GLU A 268 12.69 -1.16 18.19
C GLU A 268 12.46 -0.81 19.66
N ARG A 269 12.53 0.47 20.04
CA ARG A 269 12.26 0.92 21.42
C ARG A 269 10.81 0.65 21.86
N PHE A 270 9.89 0.56 20.90
CA PHE A 270 8.50 0.15 21.14
C PHE A 270 8.29 -1.37 21.13
N GLY A 271 9.36 -2.16 20.95
CA GLY A 271 9.35 -3.62 21.09
C GLY A 271 9.24 -4.41 19.78
N SER A 272 9.42 -3.78 18.62
CA SER A 272 9.47 -4.48 17.33
C SER A 272 10.86 -5.09 17.10
N SER A 273 10.95 -6.41 17.14
CA SER A 273 12.15 -7.20 16.86
C SER A 273 12.59 -7.16 15.39
N ASP A 274 11.65 -7.14 14.45
CA ASP A 274 11.92 -7.00 13.01
C ASP A 274 12.54 -5.62 12.72
N ALA A 275 12.13 -4.59 13.47
CA ALA A 275 12.72 -3.26 13.37
C ALA A 275 14.18 -3.22 13.86
N SER A 276 14.55 -3.99 14.89
CA SER A 276 15.94 -4.08 15.35
C SER A 276 16.88 -4.59 14.25
N PHE A 277 16.49 -5.65 13.53
CA PHE A 277 17.31 -6.16 12.42
C PHE A 277 17.36 -5.17 11.25
N LEU A 278 16.24 -4.54 10.90
CA LEU A 278 16.21 -3.52 9.85
C LEU A 278 17.02 -2.27 10.21
N SER A 279 17.09 -1.90 11.50
CA SER A 279 17.95 -0.83 12.01
C SER A 279 19.43 -1.12 11.73
N VAL A 280 19.88 -2.35 12.02
CA VAL A 280 21.24 -2.81 11.68
C VAL A 280 21.52 -2.67 10.17
N MET A 281 20.60 -3.12 9.32
CA MET A 281 20.75 -3.04 7.87
C MET A 281 20.79 -1.58 7.39
N ALA A 282 19.95 -0.70 7.94
CA ALA A 282 19.94 0.71 7.60
C ALA A 282 21.21 1.44 8.07
N LEU A 283 21.75 1.09 9.25
CA LEU A 283 23.05 1.60 9.71
C LEU A 283 24.19 1.13 8.82
N ALA A 284 24.20 -0.14 8.40
CA ALA A 284 25.18 -0.67 7.46
C ALA A 284 25.11 0.05 6.10
N ALA A 285 23.90 0.25 5.56
CA ALA A 285 23.68 0.98 4.32
C ALA A 285 24.17 2.43 4.42
N ALA A 286 23.84 3.11 5.51
CA ALA A 286 24.23 4.49 5.74
C ALA A 286 25.73 4.64 6.01
N GLY A 287 26.35 3.67 6.68
CA GLY A 287 27.79 3.64 6.90
C GLY A 287 28.52 3.48 5.57
N PHE A 288 28.15 2.48 4.76
CA PHE A 288 28.80 2.19 3.49
C PHE A 288 28.62 3.32 2.47
N SER A 289 27.37 3.74 2.23
CA SER A 289 27.04 4.75 1.20
C SER A 289 27.57 6.14 1.52
N GLN A 290 27.67 6.50 2.81
CA GLN A 290 28.14 7.82 3.24
C GLN A 290 29.60 7.84 3.70
N ARG A 291 30.36 6.74 3.51
CA ARG A 291 31.76 6.61 3.93
C ARG A 291 31.99 6.85 5.44
N LYS A 292 31.07 6.35 6.27
CA LYS A 292 31.06 6.51 7.74
C LYS A 292 31.27 5.17 8.46
N PRO A 293 32.52 4.76 8.73
CA PRO A 293 32.83 3.50 9.40
C PRO A 293 32.25 3.43 10.84
N GLU A 294 32.04 4.56 11.51
CA GLU A 294 31.40 4.62 12.83
C GLU A 294 30.00 3.98 12.82
N ARG A 295 29.24 4.16 11.73
CA ARG A 295 27.90 3.57 11.58
C ARG A 295 27.95 2.07 11.31
N ILE A 296 29.00 1.58 10.66
CA ILE A 296 29.25 0.14 10.49
C ILE A 296 29.57 -0.47 11.86
N GLN A 297 30.38 0.22 12.68
CA GLN A 297 30.68 -0.20 14.05
C GLN A 297 29.41 -0.25 14.92
N ASP A 298 28.54 0.76 14.82
CA ASP A 298 27.25 0.77 15.52
C ASP A 298 26.34 -0.39 15.05
N ALA A 299 26.27 -0.62 13.74
CA ALA A 299 25.53 -1.75 13.16
C ALA A 299 26.05 -3.09 13.70
N ARG A 300 27.38 -3.25 13.76
CA ARG A 300 28.04 -4.44 14.30
C ARG A 300 27.70 -4.66 15.77
N GLY A 301 27.80 -3.62 16.59
CA GLY A 301 27.46 -3.70 18.01
C GLY A 301 25.99 -4.07 18.24
N GLN A 302 25.08 -3.50 17.45
CA GLN A 302 23.66 -3.86 17.48
C GLN A 302 23.45 -5.32 17.07
N LEU A 303 24.05 -5.75 15.96
CA LEU A 303 23.91 -7.13 15.44
C LEU A 303 24.38 -8.18 16.45
N GLN A 304 25.49 -7.92 17.17
CA GLN A 304 25.99 -8.81 18.22
C GLN A 304 25.04 -8.94 19.41
N ALA A 305 24.25 -7.90 19.70
CA ALA A 305 23.25 -7.92 20.76
C ALA A 305 21.93 -8.59 20.35
N LEU A 306 21.70 -8.81 19.04
CA LEU A 306 20.48 -9.45 18.55
C LEU A 306 20.49 -10.95 18.82
N VAL A 307 19.36 -11.44 19.35
CA VAL A 307 19.11 -12.87 19.51
C VAL A 307 17.99 -13.26 18.55
N LEU A 308 18.37 -13.66 17.34
CA LEU A 308 17.44 -14.12 16.32
C LEU A 308 17.46 -15.65 16.26
N VAL A 309 16.35 -16.27 16.65
CA VAL A 309 16.26 -17.74 16.70
C VAL A 309 16.25 -18.32 15.29
N GLY A 310 17.25 -19.15 14.98
CA GLY A 310 17.33 -19.90 13.72
C GLY A 310 17.90 -19.14 12.52
N LEU A 311 18.52 -17.97 12.74
CA LEU A 311 19.28 -17.24 11.73
C LEU A 311 20.76 -17.20 12.11
N ASP A 312 21.64 -17.53 11.16
CA ASP A 312 23.07 -17.38 11.35
C ASP A 312 23.49 -15.93 11.06
N LEU A 313 24.02 -15.25 12.08
CA LEU A 313 24.46 -13.86 12.00
C LEU A 313 25.97 -13.75 11.71
N ASN A 314 26.72 -14.85 11.81
CA ASN A 314 28.17 -14.84 11.66
C ASN A 314 28.64 -14.29 10.31
N PRO A 315 28.06 -14.64 9.15
CA PRO A 315 28.52 -14.11 7.86
C PRO A 315 28.32 -12.60 7.76
N LEU A 316 27.26 -12.08 8.40
CA LEU A 316 26.96 -10.65 8.45
C LEU A 316 27.95 -9.91 9.36
N LEU A 317 28.27 -10.49 10.52
CA LEU A 317 29.31 -9.98 11.41
C LEU A 317 30.66 -9.96 10.69
N GLY A 318 31.02 -11.04 9.97
CA GLY A 318 32.23 -11.11 9.17
C GLY A 318 32.30 -10.03 8.08
N CYS A 319 31.18 -9.71 7.43
CA CYS A 319 31.14 -8.58 6.48
C CYS A 319 31.38 -7.24 7.16
N MET A 320 30.81 -7.02 8.35
CA MET A 320 30.99 -5.78 9.10
C MET A 320 32.42 -5.64 9.62
N ASP A 321 33.03 -6.71 10.15
CA ASP A 321 34.44 -6.73 10.56
C ASP A 321 35.36 -6.47 9.37
N LEU A 322 35.08 -7.09 8.21
CA LEU A 322 35.82 -6.81 6.96
C LEU A 322 35.75 -5.32 6.60
N LEU A 323 34.55 -4.72 6.61
CA LEU A 323 34.37 -3.29 6.29
C LEU A 323 35.07 -2.36 7.27
N LEU A 324 35.30 -2.82 8.51
CA LEU A 324 36.05 -2.12 9.55
C LEU A 324 37.56 -2.41 9.50
N GLY A 325 38.03 -3.18 8.52
CA GLY A 325 39.44 -3.49 8.29
C GLY A 325 39.98 -4.66 9.14
N ASP A 326 39.14 -5.34 9.93
CA ASP A 326 39.56 -6.44 10.80
C ASP A 326 39.39 -7.78 10.07
N VAL A 327 40.41 -8.16 9.31
CA VAL A 327 40.39 -9.36 8.46
C VAL A 327 40.38 -10.65 9.28
N ASP A 328 41.11 -10.68 10.39
CA ASP A 328 41.24 -11.89 11.21
C ASP A 328 39.91 -12.25 11.86
N ARG A 329 39.23 -11.29 12.51
CA ARG A 329 37.90 -11.53 13.10
C ARG A 329 36.84 -11.80 12.04
N ALA A 330 36.96 -11.17 10.88
CA ALA A 330 36.04 -11.39 9.78
C ALA A 330 36.06 -12.85 9.31
N LEU A 331 37.26 -13.43 9.14
CA LEU A 331 37.44 -14.84 8.79
C LEU A 331 37.00 -15.76 9.92
N GLU A 332 37.35 -15.45 11.18
CA GLU A 332 36.90 -16.23 12.35
C GLU A 332 35.38 -16.37 12.41
N HIS A 333 34.64 -15.27 12.22
CA HIS A 333 33.17 -15.31 12.17
C HIS A 333 32.67 -16.19 11.02
N VAL A 334 33.19 -16.00 9.83
CA VAL A 334 32.76 -16.75 8.64
C VAL A 334 33.03 -18.25 8.78
N HIS A 335 34.17 -18.65 9.33
CA HIS A 335 34.47 -20.06 9.62
C HIS A 335 33.65 -20.63 10.79
N ALA A 336 33.20 -19.77 11.72
CA ALA A 336 32.31 -20.17 12.81
C ALA A 336 30.83 -20.34 12.37
N SER A 337 30.50 -20.01 11.12
CA SER A 337 29.15 -20.17 10.57
C SER A 337 28.72 -21.65 10.56
N PRO A 338 27.55 -22.00 11.14
CA PRO A 338 26.96 -23.33 11.04
C PRO A 338 26.31 -23.64 9.69
N ASP A 339 26.29 -22.71 8.73
CA ASP A 339 25.66 -22.90 7.43
C ASP A 339 26.54 -23.78 6.52
N ALA A 340 26.11 -25.03 6.29
CA ALA A 340 26.85 -26.00 5.48
C ALA A 340 27.01 -25.55 4.03
N ASP A 341 26.01 -24.86 3.47
CA ASP A 341 26.05 -24.39 2.09
C ASP A 341 27.10 -23.25 1.95
N LEU A 342 27.23 -22.39 2.98
CA LEU A 342 28.28 -21.36 3.03
C LEU A 342 29.66 -22.00 3.11
N GLN A 343 29.85 -22.98 3.99
CA GLN A 343 31.15 -23.65 4.14
C GLN A 343 31.56 -24.39 2.86
N GLU A 344 30.61 -25.05 2.19
CA GLU A 344 30.87 -25.69 0.89
C GLU A 344 31.19 -24.65 -0.19
N TRP A 345 30.52 -23.51 -0.19
CA TRP A 345 30.80 -22.43 -1.14
C TRP A 345 32.20 -21.83 -0.92
N LEU A 346 32.59 -21.57 0.33
CA LEU A 346 33.92 -21.07 0.70
C LEU A 346 35.01 -22.06 0.26
N ALA A 347 34.84 -23.35 0.57
CA ALA A 347 35.81 -24.38 0.21
C ALA A 347 35.99 -24.56 -1.31
N ASN A 348 34.96 -24.26 -2.10
CA ASN A 348 34.96 -24.39 -3.56
C ASN A 348 35.26 -23.07 -4.29
N HIS A 349 35.56 -21.98 -3.57
CA HIS A 349 35.86 -20.69 -4.17
C HIS A 349 37.19 -20.74 -4.96
N PRO A 350 37.30 -20.11 -6.15
CA PRO A 350 38.50 -20.19 -6.99
C PRO A 350 39.75 -19.51 -6.40
N SER A 351 39.58 -18.71 -5.35
CA SER A 351 40.62 -17.90 -4.71
C SER A 351 40.71 -18.25 -3.21
N ASP A 352 41.47 -17.48 -2.44
CA ASP A 352 41.52 -17.64 -0.98
C ASP A 352 40.20 -17.24 -0.29
N ASP A 353 40.07 -17.65 0.98
CA ASP A 353 38.90 -17.37 1.83
C ASP A 353 38.61 -15.87 1.95
N LEU A 354 39.67 -15.05 1.93
CA LEU A 354 39.53 -13.60 1.96
C LEU A 354 38.84 -13.08 0.70
N ALA A 355 39.29 -13.46 -0.50
CA ALA A 355 38.61 -13.09 -1.74
C ALA A 355 37.16 -13.60 -1.78
N ALA A 356 36.90 -14.79 -1.27
CA ALA A 356 35.54 -15.31 -1.12
C ALA A 356 34.68 -14.40 -0.21
N LEU A 357 35.23 -13.94 0.90
CA LEU A 357 34.54 -13.01 1.80
C LEU A 357 34.31 -11.63 1.17
N PHE A 358 35.26 -11.12 0.38
CA PHE A 358 35.07 -9.89 -0.40
C PHE A 358 33.89 -10.03 -1.39
N ASP A 359 33.82 -11.14 -2.12
CA ASP A 359 32.72 -11.41 -3.05
C ASP A 359 31.38 -11.58 -2.33
N TYR A 360 31.38 -12.27 -1.18
CA TYR A 360 30.20 -12.39 -0.33
C TYR A 360 29.73 -11.04 0.19
N CYS A 361 30.63 -10.22 0.77
CA CYS A 361 30.33 -8.88 1.27
C CYS A 361 29.80 -7.97 0.16
N ARG A 362 30.41 -8.02 -1.04
CA ARG A 362 29.93 -7.27 -2.20
C ARG A 362 28.51 -7.68 -2.61
N SER A 363 28.22 -8.97 -2.63
CA SER A 363 26.88 -9.49 -2.95
C SER A 363 25.86 -9.10 -1.88
N TRP A 364 26.22 -9.22 -0.60
CA TRP A 364 25.37 -8.84 0.53
C TRP A 364 25.04 -7.34 0.49
N LEU A 365 26.05 -6.49 0.28
CA LEU A 365 25.84 -5.05 0.12
C LEU A 365 24.90 -4.73 -1.05
N GLY A 366 25.18 -5.28 -2.22
CA GLY A 366 24.42 -4.96 -3.44
C GLY A 366 23.01 -5.53 -3.48
N ARG A 367 22.75 -6.66 -2.81
CA ARG A 367 21.44 -7.34 -2.86
C ARG A 367 20.57 -7.04 -1.66
N ASP A 368 21.16 -6.97 -0.47
CA ASP A 368 20.41 -7.02 0.78
C ASP A 368 20.52 -5.71 1.59
N VAL A 369 21.67 -5.00 1.50
CA VAL A 369 21.92 -3.78 2.29
C VAL A 369 21.59 -2.49 1.57
N LEU A 370 22.05 -2.27 0.34
CA LEU A 370 21.89 -0.99 -0.36
C LEU A 370 20.54 -0.81 -1.08
N PRO A 371 19.86 -1.88 -1.54
CA PRO A 371 18.52 -1.70 -2.13
C PRO A 371 17.48 -1.21 -1.12
N GLY A 372 16.57 -0.38 -1.60
CA GLY A 372 15.37 -0.01 -0.84
C GLY A 372 15.47 1.29 -0.06
N TYR A 373 16.42 2.16 -0.36
CA TYR A 373 16.49 3.53 0.14
C TYR A 373 16.38 4.51 -1.02
N ARG A 374 15.76 5.66 -0.77
CA ARG A 374 15.52 6.68 -1.80
C ARG A 374 16.79 7.42 -2.22
N ASP A 375 17.73 7.59 -1.31
CA ASP A 375 18.94 8.41 -1.41
C ASP A 375 20.24 7.60 -1.48
N VAL A 376 20.15 6.28 -1.68
CA VAL A 376 21.31 5.38 -1.80
C VAL A 376 21.30 4.71 -3.17
N ASP A 377 22.44 4.74 -3.87
CA ASP A 377 22.62 4.01 -5.12
C ASP A 377 22.99 2.55 -4.85
N ALA A 378 22.08 1.63 -5.17
CA ALA A 378 22.28 0.20 -4.98
C ALA A 378 23.15 -0.47 -6.05
N GLN A 379 23.46 0.21 -7.16
CA GLN A 379 24.23 -0.38 -8.26
C GLN A 379 25.74 -0.26 -8.06
N VAL A 380 26.18 0.67 -7.21
CA VAL A 380 27.59 0.96 -6.98
C VAL A 380 28.05 0.32 -5.68
N VAL A 381 28.49 -0.94 -5.77
CA VAL A 381 29.27 -1.57 -4.69
C VAL A 381 30.72 -1.64 -5.12
N ASP A 382 31.51 -0.74 -4.55
CA ASP A 382 32.95 -0.66 -4.77
C ASP A 382 33.67 -0.67 -3.41
N LEU A 383 34.18 -1.86 -3.07
CA LEU A 383 34.95 -2.08 -1.85
C LEU A 383 36.35 -1.45 -1.95
N GLU A 384 36.95 -1.39 -3.14
CA GLU A 384 38.25 -0.73 -3.32
C GLU A 384 38.12 0.76 -3.03
N ALA A 385 37.09 1.40 -3.57
CA ALA A 385 36.78 2.80 -3.28
C ALA A 385 36.39 3.04 -1.80
N TRP A 386 35.88 2.03 -1.09
CA TRP A 386 35.62 2.09 0.36
C TRP A 386 36.93 2.16 1.15
N PHE A 387 37.84 1.21 0.92
CA PHE A 387 39.12 1.17 1.64
C PHE A 387 40.10 2.27 1.20
N ALA A 388 39.89 2.87 0.02
CA ALA A 388 40.64 4.04 -0.44
C ALA A 388 40.14 5.36 0.17
N ASP A 389 38.98 5.37 0.84
CA ASP A 389 38.43 6.58 1.43
C ASP A 389 39.23 7.03 2.67
N ARG A 390 39.45 8.35 2.78
CA ARG A 390 40.26 8.94 3.84
C ARG A 390 39.67 8.72 5.23
N ASP A 391 38.35 8.83 5.38
CA ASP A 391 37.70 8.74 6.69
C ASP A 391 37.69 7.29 7.17
N VAL A 392 37.53 6.34 6.23
CA VAL A 392 37.66 4.90 6.48
C VAL A 392 39.08 4.57 6.94
N GLN A 393 40.11 4.97 6.19
CA GLN A 393 41.52 4.73 6.57
C GLN A 393 41.85 5.30 7.95
N ALA A 394 41.46 6.56 8.21
CA ALA A 394 41.69 7.20 9.50
C ALA A 394 41.00 6.49 10.67
N TYR A 395 39.84 5.88 10.42
CA TYR A 395 39.13 5.07 11.41
C TYR A 395 39.84 3.74 11.69
N VAL A 396 40.20 2.99 10.64
CA VAL A 396 40.89 1.69 10.78
C VAL A 396 42.22 1.85 11.52
N GLU A 397 43.05 2.84 11.14
CA GLU A 397 44.31 3.12 11.84
C GLU A 397 44.11 3.48 13.32
N ARG A 398 42.98 4.10 13.66
CA ARG A 398 42.63 4.44 15.04
C ARG A 398 42.22 3.20 15.82
N LEU A 399 41.48 2.28 15.20
CA LEU A 399 41.11 1.01 15.80
C LEU A 399 42.36 0.17 16.08
N GLU A 400 43.25 0.02 15.10
CA GLU A 400 44.54 -0.68 15.25
C GLU A 400 45.40 -0.06 16.37
N ARG A 401 45.43 1.28 16.46
CA ARG A 401 46.14 1.97 17.56
C ARG A 401 45.51 1.74 18.92
N GLN A 402 44.19 1.58 19.01
CA GLN A 402 43.51 1.25 20.27
C GLN A 402 43.75 -0.20 20.67
N GLU A 403 43.71 -1.14 19.73
CA GLU A 403 43.96 -2.56 19.97
C GLU A 403 45.44 -2.84 20.31
N GLY A 404 46.37 -2.20 19.60
CA GLY A 404 47.79 -2.25 19.96
C GLY A 404 48.09 -1.68 21.36
N ARG A 405 47.27 -0.73 21.84
CA ARG A 405 47.37 -0.18 23.20
C ARG A 405 46.72 -1.07 24.26
N SER A 406 45.61 -1.74 23.95
CA SER A 406 44.95 -2.66 24.88
C SER A 406 45.75 -3.96 25.07
N VAL A 407 46.40 -4.46 24.01
CA VAL A 407 47.33 -5.60 24.09
C VAL A 407 48.60 -5.24 24.86
N ALA A 408 49.10 -4.00 24.73
CA ALA A 408 50.26 -3.52 25.48
C ALA A 408 49.96 -3.18 26.96
N SER A 409 48.70 -3.02 27.36
CA SER A 409 48.31 -2.75 28.75
C SER A 409 47.90 -4.00 29.54
N ALA A 410 47.99 -5.20 28.96
CA ALA A 410 47.77 -6.46 29.65
C ALA A 410 49.04 -6.89 30.40
N ASP A 411 49.43 -6.12 31.42
CA ASP A 411 50.41 -6.56 32.42
C ASP A 411 49.65 -7.37 33.50
N PRO A 412 49.84 -8.69 33.66
CA PRO A 412 49.02 -9.54 34.53
C PRO A 412 49.33 -9.39 36.04
N SER A 413 49.97 -8.30 36.45
CA SER A 413 50.33 -8.02 37.84
C SER A 413 49.91 -6.61 38.27
N ALA A 414 48.63 -6.29 38.10
CA ALA A 414 47.99 -5.24 38.87
C ALA A 414 46.56 -5.67 39.23
N THR A 415 46.38 -6.07 40.49
CA THR A 415 45.06 -6.19 41.12
C THR A 415 44.27 -4.88 40.93
N PRO A 416 43.06 -4.91 40.35
CA PRO A 416 42.22 -3.72 40.33
C PRO A 416 41.62 -3.52 41.72
N VAL A 417 42.08 -2.48 42.42
CA VAL A 417 41.39 -1.96 43.59
C VAL A 417 40.17 -1.19 43.06
N SER A 418 38.97 -1.69 43.38
CA SER A 418 37.74 -0.94 43.21
C SER A 418 37.75 0.27 44.14
N GLU A 419 37.81 1.48 43.60
CA GLU A 419 37.45 2.70 44.32
C GLU A 419 36.53 3.55 43.44
N SER A 420 35.25 3.28 43.57
CA SER A 420 34.21 4.28 43.46
C SER A 420 34.24 5.14 44.72
N ASP A 421 34.87 6.32 44.64
CA ASP A 421 34.62 7.42 45.58
C ASP A 421 35.07 8.77 44.97
N TRP A 422 34.21 9.37 44.14
CA TRP A 422 34.31 10.79 43.82
C TRP A 422 33.54 11.59 44.86
N SER A 423 34.19 11.84 46.00
CA SER A 423 33.81 12.89 46.93
C SER A 423 34.57 14.17 46.58
N PHE A 424 33.80 15.24 46.37
CA PHE A 424 34.26 16.57 45.99
C PHE A 424 34.95 17.22 47.20
N GLY A 425 36.27 17.33 47.18
CA GLY A 425 36.99 18.06 48.22
C GLY A 425 38.47 17.71 48.28
N ASN A 426 39.26 18.28 47.37
CA ASN A 426 40.64 18.75 47.61
C ASN A 426 41.27 19.26 46.30
N LEU A 427 41.10 20.55 46.02
CA LEU A 427 42.00 21.27 45.11
C LEU A 427 43.09 21.95 45.97
N PRO A 428 44.39 21.82 45.62
CA PRO A 428 45.47 22.56 46.27
C PRO A 428 45.50 24.05 45.81
N PRO A 429 46.15 24.95 46.58
CA PRO A 429 45.96 26.39 46.48
C PRO A 429 46.89 27.01 45.43
N LEU A 430 46.40 27.98 44.66
CA LEU A 430 47.25 28.88 43.89
C LEU A 430 47.00 30.32 44.33
N GLY A 431 48.06 30.86 44.92
CA GLY A 431 48.16 32.22 45.41
C GLY A 431 48.30 33.25 44.29
N LEU A 432 47.91 34.45 44.67
CA LEU A 432 48.00 35.70 43.94
C LEU A 432 49.46 36.10 43.65
N ASP A 433 49.66 36.78 42.53
CA ASP A 433 50.76 37.74 42.34
C ASP A 433 50.21 38.98 41.60
N PRO A 434 50.83 40.18 41.73
CA PRO A 434 50.17 41.45 41.97
C PRO A 434 50.45 42.40 40.78
N GLU A 435 49.96 43.64 40.84
CA GLU A 435 50.13 44.68 39.80
C GLU A 435 49.37 44.39 38.48
N GLY A 436 48.34 45.11 38.06
CA GLY A 436 47.74 46.35 38.51
C GLY A 436 46.97 46.95 37.33
N ALA A 437 45.67 47.20 37.50
CA ALA A 437 44.90 48.29 36.87
C ALA A 437 43.40 48.19 37.25
N MET A 438 42.97 49.10 38.12
CA MET A 438 41.58 49.51 38.41
C MET A 438 40.97 50.27 37.18
N PRO A 439 39.68 50.72 37.14
CA PRO A 439 38.78 51.02 38.28
C PRO A 439 37.25 50.79 38.14
N LEU A 440 36.57 50.74 39.31
CA LEU A 440 35.24 51.30 39.70
C LEU A 440 33.97 50.75 38.97
N SER A 441 32.78 50.54 39.55
CA SER A 441 32.08 51.10 40.73
C SER A 441 30.75 50.33 40.97
N PHE A 442 30.31 50.23 42.24
CA PHE A 442 28.94 50.09 42.85
C PHE A 442 27.83 49.27 42.14
N GLY A 443 26.97 48.49 42.78
CA GLY A 443 26.60 48.28 44.18
C GLY A 443 25.21 47.62 44.24
N ASP A 444 25.10 46.56 45.04
CA ASP A 444 24.04 46.21 46.00
C ASP A 444 22.52 46.30 45.72
N VAL A 445 21.90 45.12 45.87
CA VAL A 445 20.82 44.74 46.85
C VAL A 445 19.35 44.74 46.41
N ASP A 446 18.75 43.56 46.69
CA ASP A 446 17.36 43.04 46.64
C ASP A 446 16.30 43.88 47.43
N PRO A 447 15.00 43.49 47.64
CA PRO A 447 14.26 42.24 47.30
C PRO A 447 12.78 42.41 46.84
N VAL A 448 12.11 41.26 46.63
CA VAL A 448 10.66 40.97 46.47
C VAL A 448 9.79 41.66 47.55
N PRO A 449 8.50 42.02 47.30
CA PRO A 449 7.40 41.12 47.71
C PRO A 449 6.15 41.09 46.81
N GLU A 450 5.35 40.04 47.03
CA GLU A 450 3.96 39.82 46.64
C GLU A 450 3.01 40.87 47.24
N ASP A 451 1.92 41.22 46.54
CA ASP A 451 0.57 40.73 46.83
C ASP A 451 -0.55 41.68 46.31
N SER A 452 -1.62 41.03 45.84
CA SER A 452 -3.04 41.41 45.69
C SER A 452 -3.48 42.88 45.49
N SER A 453 -4.33 43.10 44.46
CA SER A 453 -5.65 43.79 44.56
C SER A 453 -6.26 44.01 43.15
N ASP A 454 -7.39 43.33 42.88
CA ASP A 454 -8.39 43.69 41.87
C ASP A 454 -9.54 44.41 42.63
N PRO A 455 -10.28 45.42 42.09
CA PRO A 455 -11.35 45.15 41.11
C PRO A 455 -11.63 46.29 40.09
N GLY A 456 -12.40 45.96 39.05
CA GLY A 456 -13.44 46.89 38.53
C GLY A 456 -13.40 47.23 37.04
N GLU A 457 -14.08 46.37 36.27
CA GLU A 457 -14.89 46.62 35.07
C GLU A 457 -15.06 48.09 34.59
N GLU A 458 -14.77 48.37 33.31
CA GLU A 458 -15.84 48.55 32.31
C GLU A 458 -15.34 48.61 30.85
N GLU A 459 -16.18 47.99 30.02
CA GLU A 459 -16.22 47.70 28.59
C GLU A 459 -15.79 48.77 27.57
N GLY A 460 -15.34 48.28 26.40
CA GLY A 460 -15.53 49.02 25.14
C GLY A 460 -14.62 48.65 23.97
N ARG A 461 -14.85 47.48 23.34
CA ARG A 461 -14.57 47.07 21.91
C ARG A 461 -13.40 47.75 21.17
N GLY A 462 -12.41 47.07 20.62
CA GLY A 462 -12.38 45.72 20.03
C GLY A 462 -12.18 45.80 18.50
N SER A 463 -11.01 45.37 18.02
CA SER A 463 -10.83 44.46 16.87
C SER A 463 -9.36 44.43 16.41
N GLY A 464 -8.70 43.28 16.57
CA GLY A 464 -7.35 43.00 16.07
C GLY A 464 -7.16 41.50 15.90
N LEU A 465 -7.05 41.06 14.65
CA LEU A 465 -6.89 39.68 14.18
C LEU A 465 -5.54 39.07 14.57
N ARG A 466 -5.51 37.80 15.03
CA ARG A 466 -4.75 36.66 14.44
C ARG A 466 -4.46 35.53 15.45
N ARG A 467 -4.93 34.33 15.08
CA ARG A 467 -4.20 33.04 14.98
C ARG A 467 -3.44 32.53 16.24
N ILE A 468 -4.01 31.54 16.92
CA ILE A 468 -3.36 30.77 18.00
C ILE A 468 -3.12 29.32 17.54
N ILE A 469 -1.85 28.93 17.59
CA ILE A 469 -1.32 27.56 17.64
C ILE A 469 -0.92 27.34 19.11
N PRO A 470 -1.17 26.19 19.75
CA PRO A 470 -0.50 25.86 20.99
C PRO A 470 0.60 24.82 20.77
N LEU A 471 1.83 25.25 21.04
CA LEU A 471 2.96 24.41 21.46
C LEU A 471 2.81 24.14 22.97
N ALA A 472 2.93 22.89 23.41
CA ALA A 472 3.40 22.55 24.76
C ALA A 472 3.81 21.07 24.85
N TRP A 473 5.12 20.82 24.84
CA TRP A 473 5.76 19.68 25.51
C TRP A 473 6.68 20.25 26.59
N THR A 474 6.51 19.84 27.85
CA THR A 474 7.55 19.29 28.76
C THR A 474 7.13 19.37 30.23
N ASN A 475 7.60 18.35 30.97
CA ASN A 475 7.67 18.20 32.43
C ASN A 475 6.42 17.74 33.19
N LEU A 476 6.42 16.46 33.57
CA LEU A 476 6.21 16.02 34.96
C LEU A 476 6.82 14.62 35.15
N ASN A 477 7.92 14.56 35.90
CA ASN A 477 8.33 13.40 36.68
C ASN A 477 7.20 13.04 37.67
N ILE A 478 7.08 11.75 38.04
CA ILE A 478 7.04 11.23 39.43
C ILE A 478 6.27 9.88 39.54
N ARG A 479 7.00 8.90 40.11
CA ARG A 479 6.63 7.75 40.97
C ARG A 479 6.00 6.47 40.41
N ARG A 480 6.83 5.42 40.47
CA ARG A 480 6.47 4.02 40.77
C ARG A 480 5.60 3.91 42.03
N PRO A 481 4.63 2.99 42.08
CA PRO A 481 4.20 2.38 43.34
C PRO A 481 4.82 0.99 43.49
N SER A 482 5.61 0.83 44.55
CA SER A 482 5.89 -0.45 45.18
C SER A 482 4.63 -0.92 45.92
N LEU A 483 4.22 -2.18 45.74
CA LEU A 483 3.26 -2.82 46.65
C LEU A 483 3.88 -4.08 47.27
N SER A 484 4.22 -3.95 48.54
CA SER A 484 4.55 -5.04 49.44
C SER A 484 3.27 -5.64 50.00
N ARG A 485 3.16 -6.97 49.87
CA ARG A 485 2.54 -7.93 50.80
C ARG A 485 1.44 -7.43 51.75
N LEU A 486 0.22 -7.92 51.54
CA LEU A 486 -0.64 -8.39 52.63
C LEU A 486 -1.24 -9.75 52.27
N SER A 487 -1.40 -10.56 53.31
CA SER A 487 -1.51 -12.01 53.28
C SER A 487 -2.85 -12.47 53.85
N LEU A 488 -3.22 -13.71 53.50
CA LEU A 488 -4.15 -14.63 54.19
C LEU A 488 -5.63 -14.21 54.21
N SER A 489 -6.63 -15.08 54.08
CA SER A 489 -6.81 -16.52 53.89
C SER A 489 -8.35 -16.70 53.80
N ARG A 490 -8.96 -17.73 53.20
CA ARG A 490 -9.16 -19.08 53.77
C ARG A 490 -10.30 -19.78 52.98
N LEU A 491 -10.20 -21.11 52.91
CA LEU A 491 -11.23 -22.13 52.61
C LEU A 491 -11.56 -22.41 51.13
N SER A 492 -11.76 -23.64 50.65
CA SER A 492 -11.34 -25.01 51.00
C SER A 492 -12.16 -25.96 50.09
N MET A 493 -11.46 -26.82 49.32
CA MET A 493 -11.83 -28.19 48.86
C MET A 493 -13.21 -28.42 48.19
N SER A 494 -13.31 -29.07 47.03
CA SER A 494 -12.88 -30.47 46.84
C SER A 494 -13.15 -31.03 45.42
N LYS A 495 -12.25 -31.94 45.02
CA LYS A 495 -12.45 -33.16 44.20
C LYS A 495 -12.90 -33.02 42.73
N LEU A 496 -12.00 -33.33 41.80
CA LEU A 496 -11.94 -34.63 41.12
C LEU A 496 -10.63 -34.79 40.33
N SER A 497 -10.31 -36.04 40.05
CA SER A 497 -8.99 -36.61 39.82
C SER A 497 -8.96 -37.35 38.47
N LEU A 498 -7.76 -37.42 37.86
CA LEU A 498 -7.33 -38.22 36.70
C LEU A 498 -7.83 -37.69 35.33
N SER A 499 -7.02 -37.58 34.28
CA SER A 499 -5.98 -38.52 33.84
C SER A 499 -4.93 -37.84 32.95
N ARG A 500 -3.72 -38.40 32.97
CA ARG A 500 -2.56 -38.08 32.12
C ARG A 500 -2.90 -38.05 30.63
N MET A 501 -2.49 -37.01 29.92
CA MET A 501 -1.92 -37.16 28.58
C MET A 501 -0.76 -36.18 28.39
N SER A 502 0.35 -36.75 27.94
CA SER A 502 1.61 -36.11 27.57
C SER A 502 1.37 -35.00 26.54
N VAL A 503 1.68 -33.75 26.88
CA VAL A 503 1.73 -32.66 25.90
C VAL A 503 3.14 -32.63 25.31
N SER A 504 3.30 -33.26 24.16
CA SER A 504 4.45 -33.04 23.30
C SER A 504 4.41 -31.58 22.82
N ARG A 505 5.40 -30.82 23.26
CA ARG A 505 5.91 -29.54 22.73
C ARG A 505 5.01 -28.84 21.69
N MET A 506 4.17 -27.93 22.16
CA MET A 506 3.70 -26.82 21.34
C MET A 506 4.86 -25.85 21.13
N SER A 507 5.34 -25.74 19.90
CA SER A 507 6.31 -24.74 19.48
C SER A 507 5.71 -23.90 18.36
N LEU A 508 5.33 -22.66 18.66
CA LEU A 508 5.17 -21.51 17.76
C LEU A 508 5.22 -20.22 18.64
N PRO A 509 5.67 -19.06 18.12
CA PRO A 509 5.62 -18.63 16.72
C PRO A 509 6.98 -18.49 16.03
N ARG A 510 6.93 -18.66 14.70
CA ARG A 510 8.01 -18.40 13.74
C ARG A 510 8.12 -16.89 13.52
N LEU A 511 9.32 -16.34 13.62
CA LEU A 511 9.64 -14.96 13.25
C LEU A 511 9.46 -14.75 11.73
N SER A 512 8.84 -13.62 11.34
CA SER A 512 8.53 -13.17 9.97
C SER A 512 9.74 -12.66 9.17
N LEU A 513 10.94 -12.71 9.74
CA LEU A 513 12.18 -12.22 9.12
C LEU A 513 12.52 -12.88 7.78
N SER A 514 12.03 -14.10 7.52
CA SER A 514 12.29 -14.79 6.25
C SER A 514 11.58 -14.19 5.04
N ARG A 515 10.66 -13.22 5.21
CA ARG A 515 9.88 -12.62 4.11
C ARG A 515 10.08 -11.12 3.95
N LEU A 516 10.54 -10.44 4.99
CA LEU A 516 11.00 -9.06 4.94
C LEU A 516 12.48 -9.03 4.54
N SER A 517 12.75 -9.18 3.24
CA SER A 517 14.02 -8.75 2.61
C SER A 517 15.31 -9.50 2.98
N VAL A 518 15.26 -10.76 3.41
CA VAL A 518 16.41 -11.66 3.26
C VAL A 518 16.02 -12.77 2.30
N ASN A 519 16.22 -12.54 1.01
CA ASN A 519 16.34 -13.67 0.10
C ASN A 519 17.45 -14.54 0.67
N ARG A 520 17.19 -15.84 0.91
CA ARG A 520 18.27 -16.80 1.16
C ARG A 520 19.40 -16.50 0.19
N PRO A 521 20.67 -16.45 0.64
CA PRO A 521 21.76 -16.14 -0.26
C PRO A 521 21.78 -17.15 -1.39
N SER A 522 21.35 -16.74 -2.59
CA SER A 522 21.72 -17.47 -3.80
C SER A 522 23.19 -17.18 -4.01
N TRP A 523 24.01 -18.22 -3.86
CA TRP A 523 25.46 -18.17 -3.88
C TRP A 523 26.00 -17.46 -5.14
N PRO A 524 27.04 -16.60 -5.01
CA PRO A 524 27.68 -15.98 -6.15
C PRO A 524 28.17 -17.07 -7.12
N GLN A 525 27.71 -17.04 -8.38
CA GLN A 525 28.26 -17.93 -9.40
C GLN A 525 29.62 -17.40 -9.86
N PRO A 526 30.65 -18.26 -9.95
CA PRO A 526 31.96 -17.85 -10.46
C PRO A 526 31.82 -17.41 -11.93
N ARG A 527 31.95 -16.10 -12.18
CA ARG A 527 31.98 -15.55 -13.53
C ARG A 527 33.31 -15.91 -14.19
N ARG A 528 33.27 -16.85 -15.14
CA ARG A 528 34.35 -17.01 -16.14
C ARG A 528 34.35 -15.77 -17.05
N SER A 529 35.37 -14.92 -16.91
CA SER A 529 35.58 -13.76 -17.76
C SER A 529 36.02 -14.20 -19.17
N VAL A 530 35.12 -14.06 -20.14
CA VAL A 530 35.50 -14.03 -21.56
C VAL A 530 35.60 -12.56 -21.95
N LEU A 531 36.84 -12.08 -22.10
CA LEU A 531 37.18 -10.77 -22.66
C LEU A 531 36.75 -10.71 -24.13
N ILE A 532 35.74 -9.89 -24.46
CA ILE A 532 35.55 -9.37 -25.82
C ILE A 532 35.27 -7.87 -25.75
N GLY A 533 36.28 -7.11 -26.20
CA GLY A 533 36.19 -5.89 -27.01
C GLY A 533 35.08 -4.86 -26.76
N SER A 534 35.50 -3.74 -26.17
CA SER A 534 35.13 -2.34 -26.42
C SER A 534 33.88 -2.00 -27.26
N GLY A 535 33.05 -1.09 -26.73
CA GLY A 535 32.11 -0.32 -27.54
C GLY A 535 31.26 0.66 -26.71
N VAL A 536 31.87 1.76 -26.27
CA VAL A 536 31.19 2.90 -25.63
C VAL A 536 30.33 3.63 -26.66
N VAL A 537 29.02 3.73 -26.43
CA VAL A 537 28.19 4.86 -26.91
C VAL A 537 27.19 5.21 -25.81
N VAL A 538 27.47 6.33 -25.16
CA VAL A 538 26.57 7.06 -24.26
C VAL A 538 25.63 7.89 -25.13
N VAL A 539 24.30 7.74 -24.95
CA VAL A 539 23.33 8.76 -25.33
C VAL A 539 22.35 8.96 -24.17
N LEU A 540 22.58 10.06 -23.45
CA LEU A 540 21.60 10.73 -22.59
C LEU A 540 20.54 11.39 -23.47
N VAL A 541 19.26 11.11 -23.23
CA VAL A 541 18.18 12.06 -23.53
C VAL A 541 17.20 12.08 -22.36
N VAL A 542 17.25 13.19 -21.64
CA VAL A 542 16.18 13.71 -20.77
C VAL A 542 15.21 14.48 -21.67
N VAL A 543 13.93 14.13 -21.67
CA VAL A 543 12.82 15.08 -21.94
C VAL A 543 11.62 14.67 -21.11
N GLY A 544 11.09 15.65 -20.36
CA GLY A 544 9.95 15.50 -19.47
C GLY A 544 8.57 15.65 -20.14
N PHE A 545 7.56 15.39 -19.29
CA PHE A 545 6.13 15.68 -19.38
C PHE A 545 5.62 16.62 -20.49
N SER A 546 4.65 16.14 -21.27
CA SER A 546 3.25 16.64 -21.34
C SER A 546 2.60 16.31 -22.69
N LEU A 547 1.44 15.64 -22.68
CA LEU A 547 0.17 16.22 -23.15
C LEU A 547 -0.97 15.19 -23.12
N VAL A 548 -1.99 15.57 -22.37
CA VAL A 548 -3.38 15.13 -22.44
C VAL A 548 -3.99 15.62 -23.76
N GLY A 549 -4.84 14.79 -24.37
CA GLY A 549 -5.92 15.24 -25.26
C GLY A 549 -5.62 15.27 -26.76
N LEU A 550 -6.27 14.37 -27.51
CA LEU A 550 -7.08 14.64 -28.70
C LEU A 550 -7.24 13.35 -29.52
N ARG A 551 -8.45 12.80 -29.58
CA ARG A 551 -8.96 12.11 -30.78
C ARG A 551 -10.49 12.04 -30.77
N ARG A 552 -11.10 13.05 -31.38
CA ARG A 552 -12.41 12.96 -32.03
C ARG A 552 -12.18 13.27 -33.51
N GLU A 553 -12.67 12.35 -34.35
CA GLU A 553 -13.08 12.52 -35.76
C GLU A 553 -12.17 13.30 -36.73
N ALA A 554 -11.52 12.57 -37.64
CA ALA A 554 -11.49 12.91 -39.08
C ALA A 554 -10.79 11.78 -39.85
N GLN A 555 -11.56 11.01 -40.63
CA GLN A 555 -11.42 10.97 -42.10
C GLN A 555 -12.36 9.94 -42.72
N GLN A 556 -13.47 10.47 -43.24
CA GLN A 556 -14.03 10.02 -44.52
C GLN A 556 -13.13 10.48 -45.68
N GLN A 557 -13.37 9.84 -46.84
CA GLN A 557 -12.89 10.12 -48.21
C GLN A 557 -11.57 9.42 -48.59
N SER A 558 -11.44 8.69 -49.71
CA SER A 558 -12.30 8.46 -50.89
C SER A 558 -11.71 7.36 -51.79
N ALA A 559 -12.59 6.74 -52.60
CA ALA A 559 -12.38 6.13 -53.94
C ALA A 559 -11.47 4.87 -54.04
N SER A 560 -11.75 3.82 -54.84
CA SER A 560 -12.43 3.74 -56.14
C SER A 560 -12.81 2.28 -56.48
N THR A 561 -13.93 2.10 -57.21
CA THR A 561 -14.24 1.15 -58.33
C THR A 561 -13.20 0.08 -58.72
N SER A 562 -13.51 -1.11 -59.22
CA SER A 562 -14.69 -1.82 -59.77
C SER A 562 -14.25 -3.30 -59.94
N THR A 563 -15.10 -4.34 -60.05
CA THR A 563 -15.64 -4.84 -61.34
C THR A 563 -16.36 -6.19 -61.10
N THR A 564 -17.52 -6.35 -61.75
CA THR A 564 -18.20 -7.59 -62.24
C THR A 564 -18.85 -8.64 -61.31
N ASN A 565 -20.18 -8.45 -61.19
CA ASN A 565 -21.34 -9.38 -61.16
C ASN A 565 -21.38 -10.48 -62.27
N PRO A 566 -22.42 -11.37 -62.38
CA PRO A 566 -23.43 -11.88 -61.41
C PRO A 566 -23.92 -13.37 -61.61
N THR A 567 -24.91 -13.76 -60.77
CA THR A 567 -26.09 -14.62 -61.05
C THR A 567 -26.03 -16.13 -60.74
N GLU A 568 -26.80 -16.58 -59.74
CA GLU A 568 -27.94 -17.50 -59.95
C GLU A 568 -28.96 -17.43 -58.80
N GLU A 569 -30.24 -17.47 -59.16
CA GLU A 569 -31.46 -17.27 -58.36
C GLU A 569 -31.90 -18.52 -57.58
N ALA A 570 -32.57 -18.32 -56.43
CA ALA A 570 -33.90 -18.89 -56.13
C ALA A 570 -34.39 -18.51 -54.72
N LEU A 571 -35.60 -17.92 -54.66
CA LEU A 571 -36.47 -17.69 -53.48
C LEU A 571 -37.41 -18.91 -53.26
N PRO A 572 -38.44 -18.87 -52.38
CA PRO A 572 -38.41 -19.08 -50.93
C PRO A 572 -39.43 -20.18 -50.49
N THR A 573 -39.44 -20.58 -49.21
CA THR A 573 -40.66 -21.14 -48.59
C THR A 573 -40.67 -20.89 -47.09
N GLU A 574 -41.74 -20.25 -46.64
CA GLU A 574 -42.19 -20.15 -45.25
C GLU A 574 -42.75 -21.50 -44.78
N ASP A 575 -42.53 -21.90 -43.51
CA ASP A 575 -43.63 -21.98 -42.53
C ASP A 575 -43.17 -22.43 -41.14
N VAL A 576 -43.96 -21.95 -40.18
CA VAL A 576 -43.83 -21.90 -38.72
C VAL A 576 -43.87 -23.27 -38.03
N VAL A 577 -42.97 -23.54 -37.06
CA VAL A 577 -43.32 -24.15 -35.76
C VAL A 577 -42.39 -23.65 -34.63
N SER A 578 -43.05 -23.11 -33.62
CA SER A 578 -42.56 -22.76 -32.28
C SER A 578 -41.90 -23.93 -31.53
N SER A 579 -40.69 -23.71 -31.01
CA SER A 579 -40.26 -24.27 -29.72
C SER A 579 -39.00 -23.54 -29.21
N GLU A 580 -39.11 -22.92 -28.03
CA GLU A 580 -37.98 -22.35 -27.27
C GLU A 580 -36.79 -23.33 -27.17
N PRO A 581 -35.53 -22.86 -27.22
CA PRO A 581 -34.44 -23.57 -26.60
C PRO A 581 -34.08 -22.93 -25.26
N LYS A 582 -34.39 -23.69 -24.21
CA LYS A 582 -33.75 -23.65 -22.90
C LYS A 582 -32.23 -23.44 -23.03
N ALA A 583 -31.70 -22.60 -22.13
CA ALA A 583 -30.30 -22.57 -21.80
C ALA A 583 -29.78 -24.00 -21.54
N THR A 584 -28.78 -24.42 -22.31
CA THR A 584 -28.00 -25.64 -22.02
C THR A 584 -26.52 -25.30 -22.09
N LEU A 585 -25.96 -24.98 -20.93
CA LEU A 585 -24.52 -25.07 -20.66
C LEU A 585 -24.10 -26.54 -20.76
N LYS A 586 -23.27 -26.90 -21.75
CA LYS A 586 -21.87 -27.37 -21.57
C LYS A 586 -21.33 -28.20 -22.76
N GLN A 587 -20.25 -27.65 -23.33
CA GLN A 587 -19.05 -28.26 -23.94
C GLN A 587 -19.16 -29.43 -24.92
N GLU A 588 -18.65 -29.17 -26.13
CA GLU A 588 -17.87 -30.14 -26.87
C GLU A 588 -16.41 -30.09 -26.36
N ARG A 589 -15.98 -31.16 -25.67
CA ARG A 589 -14.58 -31.34 -25.23
C ARG A 589 -13.70 -31.62 -26.45
N ARG A 590 -12.87 -30.66 -26.87
CA ARG A 590 -11.70 -30.97 -27.71
C ARG A 590 -10.68 -31.73 -26.87
N LYS A 591 -10.10 -32.80 -27.43
CA LYS A 591 -9.11 -33.66 -26.75
C LYS A 591 -7.87 -32.83 -26.36
N PRO A 592 -7.29 -33.00 -25.15
CA PRO A 592 -6.17 -32.17 -24.67
C PRO A 592 -4.81 -32.40 -25.36
N ASN A 593 -4.66 -33.41 -26.22
CA ASN A 593 -3.34 -33.95 -26.61
C ASN A 593 -2.79 -33.52 -27.98
N GLU A 594 -3.40 -32.58 -28.71
CA GLU A 594 -2.96 -32.24 -30.08
C GLU A 594 -2.04 -31.01 -30.20
N LEU A 595 -1.72 -30.29 -29.12
CA LEU A 595 -0.91 -29.05 -29.18
C LEU A 595 0.22 -29.00 -28.15
N ILE A 596 0.87 -30.14 -27.94
CA ILE A 596 2.07 -30.25 -27.10
C ILE A 596 3.30 -29.99 -27.99
N ALA A 597 3.43 -28.75 -28.47
CA ALA A 597 4.66 -28.28 -29.11
C ALA A 597 5.01 -26.91 -28.54
N PRO A 598 6.28 -26.66 -28.15
CA PRO A 598 6.69 -25.37 -27.62
C PRO A 598 6.45 -24.28 -28.67
N LEU A 599 5.91 -23.14 -28.24
CA LEU A 599 5.61 -22.01 -29.12
C LEU A 599 6.92 -21.40 -29.64
N ALA A 600 7.42 -21.92 -30.76
CA ALA A 600 8.74 -21.59 -31.28
C ALA A 600 8.78 -20.33 -32.16
N VAL A 601 7.62 -19.72 -32.46
CA VAL A 601 7.49 -18.54 -33.32
C VAL A 601 8.17 -17.32 -32.68
N GLU A 602 9.00 -16.60 -33.44
CA GLU A 602 9.73 -15.42 -32.93
C GLU A 602 8.80 -14.30 -32.42
N LYS A 603 7.68 -14.07 -33.12
CA LYS A 603 6.66 -13.08 -32.75
C LYS A 603 5.27 -13.76 -32.74
N PRO A 604 4.85 -14.32 -31.60
CA PRO A 604 3.58 -15.04 -31.53
C PRO A 604 2.39 -14.09 -31.63
N SER A 605 1.32 -14.52 -32.29
CA SER A 605 0.06 -13.78 -32.34
C SER A 605 -0.73 -13.90 -31.03
N GLU A 606 -1.69 -13.01 -30.80
CA GLU A 606 -2.55 -13.09 -29.62
C GLU A 606 -3.31 -14.42 -29.52
N VAL A 607 -3.76 -14.99 -30.65
CA VAL A 607 -4.40 -16.31 -30.67
C VAL A 607 -3.44 -17.41 -30.18
N GLN A 608 -2.16 -17.32 -30.55
CA GLN A 608 -1.14 -18.29 -30.11
C GLN A 608 -0.80 -18.12 -28.62
N LEU A 609 -0.74 -16.87 -28.13
CA LEU A 609 -0.53 -16.58 -26.72
C LEU A 609 -1.72 -17.05 -25.87
N GLN A 610 -2.95 -16.81 -26.33
CA GLN A 610 -4.16 -17.29 -25.67
C GLN A 610 -4.18 -18.81 -25.60
N ALA A 611 -3.82 -19.50 -26.68
CA ALA A 611 -3.74 -20.95 -26.71
C ALA A 611 -2.74 -21.48 -25.68
N LEU A 612 -1.51 -20.94 -25.65
CA LEU A 612 -0.48 -21.35 -24.68
C LEU A 612 -0.94 -21.15 -23.23
N LEU A 613 -1.53 -19.98 -22.92
CA LEU A 613 -2.01 -19.67 -21.58
C LEU A 613 -3.22 -20.53 -21.18
N GLN A 614 -4.11 -20.84 -22.11
CA GLN A 614 -5.22 -21.76 -21.85
C GLN A 614 -4.71 -23.18 -21.59
N THR A 615 -3.74 -23.66 -22.38
CA THR A 615 -3.09 -24.96 -22.15
C THR A 615 -2.42 -25.02 -20.77
N TRP A 616 -1.76 -23.94 -20.33
CA TRP A 616 -1.24 -23.85 -18.97
C TRP A 616 -2.33 -24.00 -17.90
N LEU A 617 -3.47 -23.33 -18.05
CA LEU A 617 -4.57 -23.42 -17.09
C LEU A 617 -5.18 -24.83 -17.05
N ASP A 618 -5.36 -25.46 -18.21
CA ASP A 618 -5.93 -26.80 -18.33
C ASP A 618 -4.99 -27.86 -17.72
N LEU A 619 -3.68 -27.75 -17.99
CA LEU A 619 -2.68 -28.63 -17.40
C LEU A 619 -2.57 -28.42 -15.89
N LYS A 620 -2.62 -27.17 -15.41
CA LYS A 620 -2.63 -26.88 -13.97
C LYS A 620 -3.86 -27.46 -13.28
N ALA A 621 -5.04 -27.30 -13.89
CA ALA A 621 -6.28 -27.87 -13.37
C ALA A 621 -6.23 -29.40 -13.32
N THR A 622 -5.60 -30.02 -14.32
CA THR A 622 -5.37 -31.47 -14.35
C THR A 622 -4.41 -31.89 -13.24
N ALA A 623 -3.27 -31.20 -13.09
CA ALA A 623 -2.25 -31.49 -12.09
C ALA A 623 -2.78 -31.43 -10.64
N LEU A 624 -3.69 -30.50 -10.35
CA LEU A 624 -4.26 -30.34 -9.00
C LEU A 624 -5.43 -31.31 -8.68
N SER A 625 -5.84 -32.12 -9.65
CA SER A 625 -6.91 -33.13 -9.50
C SER A 625 -6.38 -34.49 -9.00
N GLN A 626 -7.29 -35.40 -8.58
CA GLN A 626 -7.01 -36.68 -7.87
C GLN A 626 -5.99 -37.63 -8.52
N ASN A 627 -5.53 -37.41 -9.76
CA ASN A 627 -4.48 -38.19 -10.44
C ASN A 627 -3.71 -37.34 -11.47
N GLY A 628 -3.46 -36.08 -11.15
CA GLY A 628 -2.84 -35.12 -12.07
C GLY A 628 -1.35 -35.34 -12.29
N ASP A 629 -0.96 -35.61 -13.54
CA ASP A 629 0.44 -35.58 -13.96
C ASP A 629 0.94 -34.13 -14.08
N SER A 630 2.09 -33.84 -13.46
CA SER A 630 2.74 -32.53 -13.48
C SER A 630 3.91 -32.44 -14.47
N GLU A 631 4.26 -33.53 -15.16
CA GLU A 631 5.37 -33.54 -16.12
C GLU A 631 5.06 -32.74 -17.38
N SER A 632 3.80 -32.77 -17.84
CA SER A 632 3.31 -32.00 -19.00
C SER A 632 3.38 -30.47 -18.83
N LEU A 633 3.46 -29.96 -17.59
CA LEU A 633 3.55 -28.52 -17.32
C LEU A 633 4.86 -27.88 -17.82
N VAL A 634 5.91 -28.68 -18.00
CA VAL A 634 7.23 -28.24 -18.52
C VAL A 634 7.11 -27.78 -19.99
N GLU A 635 6.07 -28.26 -20.69
CA GLU A 635 5.64 -27.86 -22.03
C GLU A 635 5.48 -26.34 -22.19
N VAL A 636 4.78 -25.77 -21.22
CA VAL A 636 4.15 -24.46 -21.33
C VAL A 636 4.62 -23.47 -20.26
N ALA A 637 5.30 -23.94 -19.22
CA ALA A 637 5.80 -23.12 -18.11
C ALA A 637 7.24 -23.47 -17.72
N ARG A 638 7.95 -22.45 -17.23
CA ARG A 638 9.34 -22.60 -16.75
C ARG A 638 9.39 -23.35 -15.41
N PRO A 639 10.54 -23.98 -15.06
CA PRO A 639 10.68 -24.83 -13.87
C PRO A 639 10.20 -24.20 -12.55
N VAL A 640 10.35 -22.89 -12.39
CA VAL A 640 9.88 -22.15 -11.20
C VAL A 640 8.37 -22.25 -11.00
N LEU A 641 7.59 -22.09 -12.07
CA LEU A 641 6.13 -22.20 -11.99
C LEU A 641 5.66 -23.64 -11.87
N VAL A 642 6.34 -24.56 -12.55
CA VAL A 642 6.08 -26.01 -12.41
C VAL A 642 6.32 -26.46 -10.97
N GLY A 643 7.42 -26.00 -10.34
CA GLY A 643 7.73 -26.26 -8.93
C GLY A 643 6.62 -25.76 -8.01
N ARG A 644 6.11 -24.55 -8.24
CA ARG A 644 4.99 -24.00 -7.45
C ARG A 644 3.73 -24.86 -7.52
N VAL A 645 3.37 -25.38 -8.70
CA VAL A 645 2.20 -26.27 -8.84
C VAL A 645 2.44 -27.61 -8.16
N ARG A 646 3.66 -28.16 -8.22
CA ARG A 646 4.03 -29.39 -7.49
C ARG A 646 3.98 -29.21 -5.98
N ASP A 647 4.47 -28.08 -5.47
CA ASP A 647 4.41 -27.76 -4.04
C ASP A 647 2.95 -27.64 -3.57
N GLN A 648 2.09 -27.01 -4.39
CA GLN A 648 0.65 -26.91 -4.14
C GLN A 648 -0.02 -28.29 -4.14
N GLN A 649 0.28 -29.13 -5.14
CA GLN A 649 -0.22 -30.51 -5.22
C GLN A 649 0.22 -31.33 -4.00
N ALA A 650 1.50 -31.24 -3.62
CA ALA A 650 2.04 -31.96 -2.46
C ALA A 650 1.42 -31.49 -1.14
N ALA A 651 1.10 -30.20 -1.01
CA ALA A 651 0.37 -29.69 0.15
C ALA A 651 -1.05 -30.26 0.23
N LEU A 652 -1.80 -30.21 -0.88
CA LEU A 652 -3.14 -30.79 -0.96
C LEU A 652 -3.14 -32.29 -0.63
N LEU A 653 -2.19 -33.05 -1.19
CA LEU A 653 -2.07 -34.49 -0.93
C LEU A 653 -1.70 -34.82 0.52
N ARG A 654 -0.90 -33.98 1.20
CA ARG A 654 -0.59 -34.16 2.63
C ARG A 654 -1.83 -34.07 3.51
N ASP A 655 -2.80 -33.26 3.09
CA ASP A 655 -4.01 -32.97 3.86
C ASP A 655 -5.21 -33.85 3.43
N GLY A 656 -5.03 -34.80 2.51
CA GLY A 656 -6.13 -35.61 1.95
C GLY A 656 -7.13 -34.78 1.15
N LEU A 657 -6.62 -33.73 0.50
CA LEU A 657 -7.40 -32.76 -0.27
C LEU A 657 -7.03 -32.80 -1.75
N VAL A 658 -7.98 -32.39 -2.59
CA VAL A 658 -7.79 -32.18 -4.04
C VAL A 658 -8.49 -30.92 -4.49
N GLN A 659 -8.01 -30.30 -5.57
CA GLN A 659 -8.59 -29.05 -6.05
C GLN A 659 -9.10 -29.19 -7.48
N LYS A 660 -10.38 -28.90 -7.69
CA LYS A 660 -11.00 -28.81 -9.01
C LYS A 660 -11.01 -27.37 -9.46
N VAL A 661 -10.20 -27.05 -10.46
CA VAL A 661 -10.10 -25.71 -11.05
C VAL A 661 -10.86 -25.67 -12.37
N GLN A 662 -11.64 -24.62 -12.60
CA GLN A 662 -12.25 -24.28 -13.87
C GLN A 662 -11.83 -22.85 -14.24
N ALA A 663 -11.02 -22.73 -15.29
CA ALA A 663 -10.50 -21.45 -15.74
C ALA A 663 -10.56 -21.35 -17.27
N SER A 664 -11.09 -20.25 -17.79
CA SER A 664 -11.06 -19.96 -19.22
C SER A 664 -10.78 -18.50 -19.50
N ILE A 665 -9.90 -18.25 -20.47
CA ILE A 665 -9.50 -16.91 -20.90
C ILE A 665 -10.58 -16.33 -21.83
N THR A 666 -11.19 -15.22 -21.43
CA THR A 666 -12.25 -14.53 -22.19
C THR A 666 -11.71 -13.46 -23.13
N SER A 667 -10.63 -12.78 -22.75
CA SER A 667 -9.92 -11.84 -23.61
C SER A 667 -8.45 -11.76 -23.25
N ILE A 668 -7.60 -11.42 -24.22
CA ILE A 668 -6.20 -11.09 -23.97
C ILE A 668 -5.81 -9.81 -24.71
N GLN A 669 -4.78 -9.14 -24.20
CA GLN A 669 -4.16 -7.98 -24.81
C GLN A 669 -2.65 -8.03 -24.55
N THR A 670 -1.85 -7.92 -25.62
CA THR A 670 -0.39 -7.81 -25.47
C THR A 670 -0.02 -6.39 -24.99
N VAL A 671 0.63 -6.30 -23.84
CA VAL A 671 1.07 -5.03 -23.22
C VAL A 671 2.46 -4.62 -23.69
N SER A 672 3.38 -5.58 -23.74
CA SER A 672 4.72 -5.37 -24.27
C SER A 672 5.27 -6.65 -24.90
N SER A 673 6.13 -6.49 -25.91
CA SER A 673 6.80 -7.59 -26.59
C SER A 673 8.23 -7.19 -26.92
N THR A 674 9.20 -7.92 -26.37
CA THR A 674 10.62 -7.82 -26.67
C THR A 674 11.13 -9.18 -27.17
N PRO A 675 12.35 -9.27 -27.73
CA PRO A 675 12.90 -10.55 -28.19
C PRO A 675 13.03 -11.63 -27.10
N SER A 676 13.05 -11.25 -25.82
CA SER A 676 13.23 -12.17 -24.68
C SER A 676 12.04 -12.24 -23.73
N ARG A 677 11.06 -11.32 -23.84
CA ARG A 677 9.95 -11.18 -22.89
C ARG A 677 8.66 -10.71 -23.57
N ILE A 678 7.54 -11.35 -23.26
CA ILE A 678 6.20 -10.89 -23.66
C ILE A 678 5.34 -10.74 -22.42
N GLU A 679 4.62 -9.62 -22.32
CA GLU A 679 3.68 -9.33 -21.25
C GLU A 679 2.27 -9.26 -21.82
N VAL A 680 1.36 -10.06 -21.25
CA VAL A 680 -0.02 -10.22 -21.73
C VAL A 680 -0.97 -9.97 -20.57
N ARG A 681 -1.91 -9.05 -20.74
CA ARG A 681 -3.06 -8.91 -19.85
C ARG A 681 -4.18 -9.80 -20.34
N ALA A 682 -4.76 -10.60 -19.47
CA ALA A 682 -5.85 -11.50 -19.77
C ALA A 682 -7.01 -11.29 -18.78
N GLN A 683 -8.24 -11.46 -19.26
CA GLN A 683 -9.42 -11.62 -18.43
C GLN A 683 -9.80 -13.09 -18.39
N LEU A 684 -9.98 -13.65 -17.20
CA LEU A 684 -10.33 -15.05 -17.00
C LEU A 684 -11.67 -15.16 -16.30
N THR A 685 -12.51 -16.10 -16.72
CA THR A 685 -13.55 -16.64 -15.84
C THR A 685 -12.93 -17.76 -15.01
N TYR A 686 -12.93 -17.62 -13.68
CA TYR A 686 -12.27 -18.54 -12.75
C TYR A 686 -13.23 -19.03 -11.67
N ARG A 687 -13.13 -20.31 -11.32
CA ARG A 687 -13.75 -20.94 -10.15
C ARG A 687 -12.86 -22.10 -9.69
N ASP A 688 -12.76 -22.32 -8.39
CA ASP A 688 -12.20 -23.55 -7.86
C ASP A 688 -13.00 -24.13 -6.68
N GLN A 689 -12.79 -25.41 -6.40
CA GLN A 689 -13.32 -26.10 -5.24
C GLN A 689 -12.27 -27.07 -4.70
N THR A 690 -11.96 -26.94 -3.42
CA THR A 690 -11.10 -27.88 -2.70
C THR A 690 -11.99 -28.92 -2.02
N MET A 691 -11.72 -30.20 -2.28
CA MET A 691 -12.52 -31.33 -1.81
C MET A 691 -11.69 -32.28 -0.97
N ASN A 692 -12.30 -32.87 0.06
CA ASN A 692 -11.70 -33.94 0.84
C ASN A 692 -11.83 -35.31 0.15
N ASP A 693 -11.24 -36.36 0.75
CA ASP A 693 -11.32 -37.74 0.27
C ASP A 693 -12.75 -38.30 0.14
N GLN A 694 -13.74 -37.68 0.80
CA GLN A 694 -15.16 -38.04 0.73
C GLN A 694 -15.92 -37.26 -0.36
N GLY A 695 -15.25 -36.34 -1.05
CA GLY A 695 -15.83 -35.50 -2.10
C GLY A 695 -16.60 -34.28 -1.58
N GLU A 696 -16.50 -33.97 -0.29
CA GLU A 696 -17.11 -32.79 0.32
C GLU A 696 -16.24 -31.57 0.07
N VAL A 697 -16.87 -30.42 -0.20
CA VAL A 697 -16.18 -29.15 -0.45
C VAL A 697 -15.74 -28.56 0.89
N VAL A 698 -14.43 -28.42 1.08
CA VAL A 698 -13.81 -27.83 2.28
C VAL A 698 -13.56 -26.33 2.09
N ASP A 699 -13.34 -25.91 0.85
CA ASP A 699 -13.11 -24.50 0.48
C ASP A 699 -13.52 -24.27 -0.99
N GLU A 700 -13.96 -23.07 -1.34
CA GLU A 700 -14.28 -22.72 -2.73
C GLU A 700 -14.10 -21.24 -3.05
N THR A 701 -13.53 -20.97 -4.23
CA THR A 701 -13.60 -19.65 -4.87
C THR A 701 -14.80 -19.63 -5.82
N PRO A 702 -15.81 -18.75 -5.61
CA PRO A 702 -16.98 -18.68 -6.49
C PRO A 702 -16.59 -18.21 -7.90
N ALA A 703 -17.44 -18.51 -8.88
CA ALA A 703 -17.20 -18.13 -10.26
C ALA A 703 -17.16 -16.60 -10.42
N GLY A 704 -16.06 -16.08 -10.95
CA GLY A 704 -15.87 -14.64 -11.15
C GLY A 704 -14.93 -14.33 -12.31
N ASN A 705 -14.88 -13.04 -12.67
CA ASN A 705 -13.93 -12.53 -13.66
C ASN A 705 -12.66 -12.06 -12.93
N LEU A 706 -11.51 -12.61 -13.31
CA LEU A 706 -10.22 -12.31 -12.72
C LEU A 706 -9.28 -11.72 -13.79
N PRO A 707 -8.86 -10.45 -13.65
CA PRO A 707 -7.78 -9.91 -14.47
C PRO A 707 -6.45 -10.56 -14.05
N VAL A 708 -5.65 -11.01 -15.02
CA VAL A 708 -4.32 -11.59 -14.75
C VAL A 708 -3.32 -11.07 -15.78
N THR A 709 -2.16 -10.62 -15.31
CA THR A 709 -1.03 -10.29 -16.18
C THR A 709 -0.05 -11.45 -16.23
N TYR A 710 0.13 -12.04 -17.41
CA TYR A 710 1.08 -13.11 -17.68
C TYR A 710 2.39 -12.57 -18.27
N ILE A 711 3.50 -13.15 -17.86
CA ILE A 711 4.85 -12.84 -18.34
C ILE A 711 5.42 -14.12 -18.95
N LEU A 712 5.70 -14.10 -20.25
CA LEU A 712 6.37 -15.17 -20.98
C LEU A 712 7.84 -14.81 -21.19
N GLY A 713 8.70 -15.80 -21.04
CA GLY A 713 10.13 -15.72 -21.34
C GLY A 713 10.51 -16.57 -22.55
N ARG A 714 11.49 -16.12 -23.33
CA ARG A 714 12.04 -16.87 -24.46
C ARG A 714 13.08 -17.89 -24.00
N ASP A 715 12.84 -19.16 -24.28
CA ASP A 715 13.79 -20.27 -24.17
C ASP A 715 14.35 -20.65 -25.56
N PRO A 716 15.46 -21.42 -25.64
CA PRO A 716 16.06 -21.83 -26.91
C PRO A 716 15.09 -22.57 -27.85
N ASP A 717 14.10 -23.25 -27.29
CA ASP A 717 13.14 -24.11 -27.99
C ASP A 717 11.72 -23.51 -28.10
N GLY A 718 11.40 -22.44 -27.36
CA GLY A 718 10.05 -21.85 -27.39
C GLY A 718 9.83 -20.66 -26.47
N TRP A 719 8.63 -20.11 -26.50
CA TRP A 719 8.11 -19.25 -25.44
C TRP A 719 7.49 -20.12 -24.34
N ARG A 720 7.83 -19.83 -23.08
CA ARG A 720 7.21 -20.46 -21.91
C ARG A 720 6.75 -19.42 -20.91
N LEU A 721 5.71 -19.76 -20.16
CA LEU A 721 5.23 -18.93 -19.06
C LEU A 721 6.29 -18.86 -17.95
N GLN A 722 6.67 -17.65 -17.58
CA GLN A 722 7.68 -17.38 -16.54
C GLN A 722 7.03 -16.95 -15.22
N ALA A 723 6.02 -16.09 -15.28
CA ALA A 723 5.32 -15.59 -14.10
C ALA A 723 3.90 -15.12 -14.46
N TYR A 724 3.06 -15.00 -13.44
CA TYR A 724 1.76 -14.33 -13.57
C TYR A 724 1.49 -13.49 -12.31
N ILE A 725 0.75 -12.40 -12.49
CA ILE A 725 0.39 -11.43 -11.46
C ILE A 725 -1.15 -11.32 -11.49
N PRO A 726 -1.87 -11.77 -10.45
CA PRO A 726 -3.29 -11.48 -10.30
C PRO A 726 -3.50 -9.96 -10.23
N GLY A 727 -4.47 -9.45 -11.00
CA GLY A 727 -4.78 -8.03 -11.11
C GLY A 727 -5.85 -7.54 -10.16
#